data_AF-A0A8S9MA24-F1
#
_entry.id   AF-A0A8S9MA24-F1
#
_cell.length_a   1.000
_cell.length_b   1.000
_cell.length_c   1.000
_cell.angle_alpha   90.00
_cell.angle_beta   90.00
_cell.angle_gamma   90.00
#
_symmetry.space_group_name_H-M   'P 1'
#
loop_
_entity.id
_entity.type
_entity.pdbx_description
1 polymer ?
#
loop_
_entity_poly.entity_id
_entity_poly.type
_entity_poly.pdbx_seq_one_letter_code
_entity_poly.pdbx_strand_id
1 'polypeptide(L)'
;MALFRKFFYKKPPEGLVEISERVYVFDCCLTTDMLEEEEYRVYVGRIMSQLREQFPGASFMVFNFRDGGESTSLMESVLSEHDMTTIMDYPRHYEGCPLLTMETVHHFLKSSENWLLLSQQNILLAHCERGGWPVLAFMLASLLLYRKQFSGEEKTLEMMYKYAPRELLQLMSPLNPLPSQLRFLRYVSSRSVGSQWPPLDRAVTLDCIILKLVPDFDGEGGCRPIFRIYGQDPFMASDRTSKVLFSMPKRSKAVKHYKQADCEVVKIDINCHILGDVVLECITLDSDHEREEMMFRVVFNTAFLRSNALLLNRDDVDVLWNTTDRFPKGFRAEVIFSEMGAGNNHVSVDLPDMEENDGLPMEAFAKVQEIFSDGEWLDPNSDVAVTVFNQITAANILQESLDSGSPRSPDSRSLIESALEKVREKTKLMISENVAVSPDAFSPVWKERDTDSCHRSYADPNSLIKKVDEPHGLRVSVQRQAHSKIISPRLTSPVLNRSLTQASSPASIQLKYLAEEMQAIRKGLEKVVQEFTTSETDGPVSKHFRMNLKEFLSLAEGEVRSLASLYSTVGGSADALALYFGEDPARVPFEQVVSTLQNFVRIFVRSHEENCKQVEFEKRRVQKETENDKLKKGGASGIGAEAARLFTDQGAKVVIVDIQEELGRNVAVSIGKERASFYRCDITEETQVENAVKFTVEKHGKLDVLFSNAGILDPRGSILDLDLDRFDRIMAVNVRGAAAFIKHAAGAMVEKGTRGSIVCTTSVSSEIGGGRRHGYTASKHGLLGLIRTACGELGKYGIRVNGVAPYALATPLTSHDEETARQVEEEFAAKGVLKGVVLNARHVAQVALFLASDESVYVSGQNLAVDGGYSMCRSVNVQI
;
A
#
# COMPACT_ATOMS: atom_id res chain seq x y z
N MET A 1 -2.12 35.55 3.54
CA MET A 1 -0.90 34.86 4.02
C MET A 1 0.10 34.57 2.90
N ALA A 2 -0.17 33.65 1.95
CA ALA A 2 0.82 33.26 0.93
C ALA A 2 1.43 34.43 0.12
N LEU A 3 0.63 35.42 -0.28
CA LEU A 3 1.10 36.63 -0.97
C LEU A 3 2.04 37.52 -0.13
N PHE A 4 1.89 37.54 1.19
CA PHE A 4 2.76 38.33 2.08
C PHE A 4 4.12 37.67 2.28
N ARG A 5 4.22 36.33 2.24
CA ARG A 5 5.51 35.62 2.34
C ARG A 5 6.48 36.00 1.22
N LYS A 6 5.99 36.30 0.00
CA LYS A 6 6.82 36.78 -1.11
C LYS A 6 7.48 38.15 -0.88
N PHE A 7 6.91 39.02 -0.05
CA PHE A 7 7.48 40.35 0.24
C PHE A 7 8.55 40.32 1.34
N PHE A 8 8.60 39.27 2.16
CA PHE A 8 9.58 39.10 3.24
C PHE A 8 10.52 37.90 3.01
N TYR A 9 10.53 37.32 1.81
CA TYR A 9 11.42 36.22 1.43
C TYR A 9 12.86 36.73 1.31
N LYS A 10 13.64 36.61 2.40
CA LYS A 10 15.09 36.71 2.31
C LYS A 10 15.61 35.45 1.61
N LYS A 11 16.38 35.60 0.53
CA LYS A 11 17.09 34.49 -0.13
C LYS A 11 17.99 33.78 0.93
N PRO A 12 18.14 32.44 0.90
CA PRO A 12 19.14 31.76 1.74
C PRO A 12 20.57 32.26 1.42
N PRO A 13 21.52 32.11 2.37
CA PRO A 13 22.94 32.34 2.14
C PRO A 13 23.49 31.58 0.92
N GLU A 14 24.57 32.08 0.33
CA GLU A 14 25.29 31.34 -0.72
C GLU A 14 26.04 30.17 -0.09
N GLY A 15 25.78 28.94 -0.57
CA GLY A 15 26.17 27.70 0.09
C GLY A 15 25.00 26.90 0.68
N LEU A 16 23.79 27.46 0.75
CA LEU A 16 22.62 26.79 1.33
C LEU A 16 21.40 26.75 0.40
N VAL A 17 20.76 25.58 0.37
CA VAL A 17 19.52 25.30 -0.35
C VAL A 17 18.37 25.16 0.65
N GLU A 18 17.30 25.95 0.48
CA GLU A 18 16.07 25.80 1.27
C GLU A 18 15.21 24.65 0.73
N ILE A 19 14.96 23.65 1.58
CA ILE A 19 14.08 22.52 1.28
C ILE A 19 12.65 22.78 1.77
N SER A 20 12.54 23.42 2.94
CA SER A 20 11.30 23.86 3.56
C SER A 20 11.61 25.05 4.48
N GLU A 21 10.58 25.81 4.83
CA GLU A 21 10.62 26.84 5.88
C GLU A 21 11.37 26.32 7.13
N ARG A 22 12.53 26.94 7.42
CA ARG A 22 13.49 26.64 8.51
C ARG A 22 14.30 25.34 8.38
N VAL A 23 14.38 24.73 7.18
CA VAL A 23 15.18 23.52 6.90
C VAL A 23 16.05 23.75 5.66
N TYR A 24 17.36 23.79 5.87
CA TYR A 24 18.37 24.05 4.83
C TYR A 24 19.35 22.88 4.68
N VAL A 25 19.90 22.74 3.48
CA VAL A 25 20.93 21.75 3.12
C VAL A 25 22.14 22.48 2.56
N PHE A 26 23.36 22.04 2.89
CA PHE A 26 24.59 22.57 2.29
C PHE A 26 24.69 22.16 0.81
N ASP A 27 25.00 23.10 -0.08
CA ASP A 27 25.05 22.80 -1.52
C ASP A 27 26.22 21.88 -1.92
N CYS A 28 27.28 21.79 -1.11
CA CYS A 28 28.34 20.79 -1.26
C CYS A 28 27.84 19.33 -1.16
N CYS A 29 26.65 19.10 -0.57
CA CYS A 29 26.01 17.78 -0.55
C CYS A 29 25.42 17.38 -1.93
N LEU A 30 25.31 18.33 -2.86
CA LEU A 30 24.61 18.19 -4.14
C LEU A 30 25.56 18.15 -5.35
N THR A 31 26.88 18.19 -5.12
CA THR A 31 27.92 18.24 -6.16
C THR A 31 28.89 17.05 -6.06
N THR A 32 29.70 16.85 -7.10
CA THR A 32 30.85 15.92 -7.11
C THR A 32 32.13 16.54 -6.55
N ASP A 33 32.14 17.85 -6.35
CA ASP A 33 33.36 18.64 -6.32
C ASP A 33 34.04 18.52 -4.96
N MET A 34 35.33 18.16 -5.00
CA MET A 34 36.15 18.00 -3.81
C MET A 34 36.71 19.36 -3.41
N LEU A 35 36.22 19.92 -2.30
CA LEU A 35 36.91 21.02 -1.61
C LEU A 35 38.08 20.44 -0.81
N GLU A 36 39.24 21.10 -0.86
CA GLU A 36 40.34 20.79 0.06
C GLU A 36 39.94 21.17 1.51
N GLU A 37 40.57 20.56 2.52
CA GLU A 37 40.12 20.74 3.93
C GLU A 37 40.06 22.21 4.35
N GLU A 38 41.09 23.00 4.01
CA GLU A 38 41.16 24.44 4.28
C GLU A 38 40.06 25.23 3.54
N GLU A 39 39.81 24.92 2.27
CA GLU A 39 38.72 25.55 1.50
C GLU A 39 37.35 25.21 2.09
N TYR A 40 37.18 23.97 2.55
CA TYR A 40 35.97 23.52 3.23
C TYR A 40 35.76 24.24 4.57
N ARG A 41 36.82 24.46 5.37
CA ARG A 41 36.74 25.29 6.60
C ARG A 41 36.24 26.70 6.30
N VAL A 42 36.85 27.35 5.31
CA VAL A 42 36.50 28.72 4.88
C VAL A 42 35.06 28.77 4.33
N TYR A 43 34.65 27.77 3.56
CA TYR A 43 33.29 27.64 3.01
C TYR A 43 32.24 27.53 4.13
N VAL A 44 32.40 26.59 5.07
CA VAL A 44 31.43 26.41 6.18
C VAL A 44 31.44 27.62 7.11
N GLY A 45 32.60 28.14 7.50
CA GLY A 45 32.72 29.32 8.36
C GLY A 45 32.04 30.57 7.75
N ARG A 46 32.18 30.78 6.43
CA ARG A 46 31.49 31.85 5.70
C ARG A 46 29.96 31.71 5.79
N ILE A 47 29.43 30.50 5.59
CA ILE A 47 27.98 30.22 5.69
C ILE A 47 27.48 30.47 7.11
N MET A 48 28.20 29.98 8.13
CA MET A 48 27.83 30.15 9.53
C MET A 48 27.83 31.62 9.97
N SER A 49 28.79 32.42 9.47
CA SER A 49 28.81 33.87 9.68
C SER A 49 27.60 34.56 9.03
N GLN A 50 27.31 34.26 7.75
CA GLN A 50 26.15 34.81 7.03
C GLN A 50 24.81 34.45 7.69
N LEU A 51 24.65 33.21 8.17
CA LEU A 51 23.47 32.78 8.93
C LEU A 51 23.30 33.59 10.22
N ARG A 52 24.39 33.84 10.95
CA ARG A 52 24.40 34.62 12.20
C ARG A 52 24.00 36.08 11.96
N GLU A 53 24.48 36.70 10.88
CA GLU A 53 24.09 38.06 10.47
C GLU A 53 22.62 38.12 9.99
N GLN A 54 22.17 37.12 9.24
CA GLN A 54 20.82 37.10 8.66
C GLN A 54 19.73 36.80 9.70
N PHE A 55 20.08 36.02 10.74
CA PHE A 55 19.20 35.54 11.81
C PHE A 55 19.84 35.68 13.21
N PRO A 56 20.03 36.91 13.73
CA PRO A 56 20.82 37.19 14.97
C PRO A 56 20.18 36.75 16.30
N GLY A 57 19.22 35.83 16.27
CA GLY A 57 18.62 35.16 17.43
C GLY A 57 18.22 33.70 17.17
N ALA A 58 18.59 33.15 16.01
CA ALA A 58 18.31 31.75 15.68
C ALA A 58 19.29 30.80 16.38
N SER A 59 18.77 29.68 16.88
CA SER A 59 19.59 28.52 17.29
C SER A 59 19.61 27.49 16.16
N PHE A 60 20.79 26.96 15.88
CA PHE A 60 21.03 26.03 14.78
C PHE A 60 21.32 24.63 15.32
N MET A 61 20.66 23.63 14.72
CA MET A 61 21.00 22.22 14.91
C MET A 61 21.46 21.65 13.57
N VAL A 62 22.59 20.95 13.59
CA VAL A 62 23.23 20.39 12.40
C VAL A 62 23.12 18.88 12.43
N PHE A 63 22.46 18.31 11.43
CA PHE A 63 22.43 16.87 11.20
C PHE A 63 23.52 16.50 10.20
N ASN A 64 24.53 15.75 10.64
CA ASN A 64 25.67 15.35 9.82
C ASN A 64 25.60 13.86 9.49
N PHE A 65 25.46 13.52 8.21
CA PHE A 65 25.49 12.13 7.74
C PHE A 65 26.92 11.78 7.31
N ARG A 66 27.68 11.15 8.21
CA ARG A 66 29.12 10.85 8.04
C ARG A 66 29.39 9.47 7.47
N ASP A 67 30.53 9.29 6.81
CA ASP A 67 31.01 7.95 6.48
C ASP A 67 31.36 7.15 7.74
N GLY A 68 31.42 5.82 7.62
CA GLY A 68 31.66 4.92 8.76
C GLY A 68 33.11 4.87 9.26
N GLY A 69 33.95 5.87 8.93
CA GLY A 69 35.36 5.91 9.29
C GLY A 69 35.60 6.32 10.74
N GLU A 70 36.77 5.93 11.28
CA GLU A 70 37.20 6.24 12.65
C GLU A 70 37.67 7.69 12.86
N SER A 71 37.73 8.49 11.79
CA SER A 71 38.12 9.91 11.82
C SER A 71 37.02 10.82 12.37
N THR A 72 37.39 11.79 13.21
CA THR A 72 36.53 12.92 13.60
C THR A 72 36.04 13.68 12.36
N SER A 73 34.76 14.07 12.32
CA SER A 73 34.21 14.66 11.09
C SER A 73 34.76 16.08 10.86
N LEU A 74 35.04 16.42 9.60
CA LEU A 74 35.46 17.77 9.20
C LEU A 74 34.41 18.82 9.55
N MET A 75 33.12 18.45 9.54
CA MET A 75 32.02 19.31 9.97
C MET A 75 32.06 19.61 11.48
N GLU A 76 32.30 18.60 12.32
CA GLU A 76 32.46 18.75 13.77
C GLU A 76 33.69 19.62 14.12
N SER A 77 34.83 19.38 13.45
CA SER A 77 36.04 20.21 13.59
C SER A 77 35.73 21.69 13.35
N VAL A 78 35.14 22.05 12.20
CA VAL A 78 34.92 23.46 11.83
C VAL A 78 33.84 24.11 12.69
N LEU A 79 32.77 23.38 13.03
CA LEU A 79 31.69 23.94 13.87
C LEU A 79 32.08 24.07 15.35
N SER A 80 33.05 23.30 15.84
CA SER A 80 33.60 23.48 17.19
C SER A 80 34.25 24.87 17.37
N GLU A 81 34.83 25.43 16.31
CA GLU A 81 35.35 26.81 16.27
C GLU A 81 34.23 27.88 16.35
N HIS A 82 32.95 27.49 16.26
CA HIS A 82 31.79 28.39 16.10
C HIS A 82 30.78 28.38 17.27
N ASP A 83 31.15 27.78 18.42
CA ASP A 83 30.67 28.00 19.80
C ASP A 83 29.17 27.84 20.16
N MET A 84 28.22 27.71 19.21
CA MET A 84 26.77 27.70 19.51
C MET A 84 25.90 26.77 18.63
N THR A 85 26.45 25.67 18.09
CA THR A 85 25.68 24.72 17.26
C THR A 85 25.63 23.31 17.82
N THR A 86 24.43 22.77 18.02
CA THR A 86 24.27 21.35 18.40
C THR A 86 24.41 20.47 17.16
N ILE A 87 25.44 19.63 17.14
CA ILE A 87 25.71 18.68 16.05
C ILE A 87 25.18 17.31 16.46
N MET A 88 24.57 16.62 15.51
CA MET A 88 24.00 15.28 15.69
C MET A 88 24.46 14.42 14.50
N ASP A 89 25.44 13.56 14.73
CA ASP A 89 26.00 12.67 13.73
C ASP A 89 25.16 11.41 13.50
N TYR A 90 25.07 10.99 12.24
CA TYR A 90 24.47 9.75 11.80
C TYR A 90 25.42 8.98 10.88
N PRO A 91 25.69 7.69 11.12
CA PRO A 91 26.50 6.88 10.22
C PRO A 91 25.74 6.60 8.91
N ARG A 92 26.37 6.82 7.76
CA ARG A 92 25.78 6.56 6.43
C ARG A 92 25.80 5.09 6.03
N HIS A 93 26.73 4.31 6.57
CA HIS A 93 26.96 2.94 6.18
C HIS A 93 26.75 2.00 7.37
N TYR A 94 25.96 0.96 7.14
CA TYR A 94 25.87 -0.22 7.99
C TYR A 94 26.42 -1.43 7.21
N GLU A 95 27.59 -1.95 7.61
CA GLU A 95 28.31 -3.07 6.95
C GLU A 95 28.40 -3.00 5.40
N GLY A 96 28.47 -1.79 4.82
CA GLY A 96 28.50 -1.58 3.36
C GLY A 96 27.13 -1.39 2.69
N CYS A 97 26.05 -1.32 3.46
CA CYS A 97 24.71 -0.93 3.03
C CYS A 97 24.42 0.55 3.37
N PRO A 98 23.93 1.39 2.43
CA PRO A 98 23.68 2.82 2.65
C PRO A 98 22.28 3.10 3.23
N LEU A 99 21.78 2.26 4.16
CA LEU A 99 20.43 2.38 4.72
C LEU A 99 20.47 2.44 6.25
N LEU A 100 19.70 3.39 6.78
CA LEU A 100 19.63 3.72 8.21
C LEU A 100 18.60 2.84 8.90
N THR A 101 18.87 2.45 10.15
CA THR A 101 17.92 1.71 10.98
C THR A 101 16.65 2.52 11.24
N MET A 102 15.52 1.84 11.43
CA MET A 102 14.24 2.49 11.77
C MET A 102 14.33 3.25 13.11
N GLU A 103 15.16 2.78 14.05
CA GLU A 103 15.50 3.52 15.28
C GLU A 103 16.16 4.87 14.96
N THR A 104 17.15 4.89 14.05
CA THR A 104 17.84 6.11 13.60
C THR A 104 16.90 7.07 12.87
N VAL A 105 16.06 6.54 11.98
CA VAL A 105 15.03 7.33 11.26
C VAL A 105 14.05 7.96 12.26
N HIS A 106 13.55 7.21 13.23
CA HIS A 106 12.67 7.74 14.28
C HIS A 106 13.37 8.81 15.14
N HIS A 107 14.63 8.59 15.52
CA HIS A 107 15.41 9.52 16.34
C HIS A 107 15.58 10.88 15.64
N PHE A 108 16.01 10.87 14.37
CA PHE A 108 16.05 12.07 13.52
C PHE A 108 14.68 12.72 13.38
N LEU A 109 13.65 11.89 13.18
CA LEU A 109 12.22 12.22 13.18
C LEU A 109 11.83 13.20 14.30
N LYS A 110 11.97 12.65 15.50
CA LYS A 110 11.52 13.24 16.76
C LYS A 110 12.42 14.41 17.17
N SER A 111 13.72 14.32 16.94
CA SER A 111 14.68 15.40 17.21
C SER A 111 14.40 16.62 16.33
N SER A 112 14.17 16.43 15.03
CA SER A 112 13.84 17.50 14.08
C SER A 112 12.53 18.20 14.42
N GLU A 113 11.47 17.43 14.72
CA GLU A 113 10.16 17.98 15.10
C GLU A 113 10.23 18.74 16.42
N ASN A 114 10.83 18.15 17.46
CA ASN A 114 11.00 18.81 18.76
C ASN A 114 11.81 20.12 18.63
N TRP A 115 12.95 20.10 17.94
CA TRP A 115 13.78 21.30 17.77
C TRP A 115 13.04 22.45 17.07
N LEU A 116 12.28 22.15 16.01
CA LEU A 116 11.50 23.14 15.27
C LEU A 116 10.25 23.63 16.02
N LEU A 117 9.79 22.89 17.04
CA LEU A 117 8.69 23.27 17.93
C LEU A 117 9.15 24.11 19.13
N LEU A 118 10.36 23.88 19.66
CA LEU A 118 10.90 24.61 20.82
C LEU A 118 10.96 26.14 20.60
N SER A 119 11.27 26.58 19.38
CA SER A 119 11.24 28.00 19.01
C SER A 119 10.92 28.20 17.54
N GLN A 120 10.22 29.29 17.22
CA GLN A 120 9.98 29.73 15.84
C GLN A 120 11.26 30.28 15.17
N GLN A 121 12.30 30.58 15.95
CA GLN A 121 13.61 31.04 15.46
C GLN A 121 14.59 29.87 15.23
N ASN A 122 14.25 28.65 15.66
CA ASN A 122 15.13 27.49 15.48
C ASN A 122 15.18 27.06 14.00
N ILE A 123 16.40 26.79 13.53
CA ILE A 123 16.72 26.39 12.16
C ILE A 123 17.40 25.01 12.20
N LEU A 124 17.05 24.15 11.23
CA LEU A 124 17.76 22.91 10.93
C LEU A 124 18.67 23.11 9.73
N LEU A 125 19.92 22.67 9.88
CA LEU A 125 20.90 22.52 8.80
C LEU A 125 21.16 21.02 8.63
N ALA A 126 21.19 20.53 7.41
CA ALA A 126 21.50 19.14 7.12
C ALA A 126 22.68 19.03 6.14
N HIS A 127 23.62 18.15 6.49
CA HIS A 127 24.87 17.92 5.78
C HIS A 127 25.08 16.42 5.58
N CYS A 128 25.71 16.02 4.49
CA CYS A 128 26.22 14.67 4.31
C CYS A 128 27.59 14.70 3.65
N GLU A 129 28.47 13.82 4.13
CA GLU A 129 29.76 13.59 3.48
C GLU A 129 29.59 12.85 2.13
N ARG A 130 30.69 12.77 1.37
CA ARG A 130 30.72 12.31 -0.03
C ARG A 130 29.99 10.97 -0.24
N GLY A 131 29.02 10.97 -1.16
CA GLY A 131 28.18 9.80 -1.44
C GLY A 131 26.92 9.70 -0.57
N GLY A 132 26.75 10.57 0.42
CA GLY A 132 25.64 10.54 1.37
C GLY A 132 24.31 11.12 0.89
N TRP A 133 24.29 11.79 -0.27
CA TRP A 133 23.09 12.43 -0.78
C TRP A 133 21.86 11.50 -0.87
N PRO A 134 21.96 10.24 -1.32
CA PRO A 134 20.78 9.37 -1.40
C PRO A 134 20.16 9.07 -0.04
N VAL A 135 20.97 9.05 1.02
CA VAL A 135 20.52 8.84 2.41
C VAL A 135 19.91 10.13 2.95
N LEU A 136 20.57 11.27 2.74
CA LEU A 136 20.09 12.58 3.18
C LEU A 136 18.76 12.95 2.48
N ALA A 137 18.63 12.73 1.18
CA ALA A 137 17.40 12.94 0.42
C ALA A 137 16.23 12.11 0.96
N PHE A 138 16.47 10.84 1.32
CA PHE A 138 15.48 10.00 1.99
C PHE A 138 15.08 10.52 3.37
N MET A 139 16.04 10.97 4.19
CA MET A 139 15.77 11.51 5.52
C MET A 139 14.98 12.82 5.45
N LEU A 140 15.31 13.71 4.52
CA LEU A 140 14.56 14.94 4.25
C LEU A 140 13.14 14.63 3.75
N ALA A 141 12.98 13.71 2.79
CA ALA A 141 11.66 13.27 2.33
C ALA A 141 10.83 12.70 3.49
N SER A 142 11.45 11.90 4.35
CA SER A 142 10.83 11.36 5.56
C SER A 142 10.37 12.48 6.50
N LEU A 143 11.16 13.52 6.72
CA LEU A 143 10.81 14.67 7.57
C LEU A 143 9.62 15.46 7.01
N LEU A 144 9.61 15.71 5.70
CA LEU A 144 8.54 16.42 5.01
C LEU A 144 7.19 15.69 5.09
N LEU A 145 7.20 14.35 4.95
CA LEU A 145 6.02 13.50 5.13
C LEU A 145 5.60 13.40 6.60
N TYR A 146 6.56 13.22 7.50
CA TYR A 146 6.33 13.10 8.95
C TYR A 146 5.67 14.37 9.52
N ARG A 147 6.10 15.56 9.08
CA ARG A 147 5.48 16.87 9.39
C ARG A 147 4.20 17.17 8.61
N LYS A 148 3.75 16.26 7.73
CA LYS A 148 2.55 16.39 6.86
C LYS A 148 2.58 17.64 5.97
N GLN A 149 3.76 18.12 5.58
CA GLN A 149 3.91 19.26 4.67
C GLN A 149 3.65 18.85 3.21
N PHE A 150 3.91 17.59 2.88
CA PHE A 150 3.70 16.99 1.56
C PHE A 150 2.92 15.67 1.67
N SER A 151 2.40 15.18 0.54
CA SER A 151 1.61 13.94 0.46
C SER A 151 2.00 13.12 -0.76
N GLY A 152 2.11 11.80 -0.57
CA GLY A 152 2.63 10.85 -1.55
C GLY A 152 4.14 10.65 -1.41
N GLU A 153 4.52 9.43 -1.03
CA GLU A 153 5.90 9.03 -0.71
C GLU A 153 6.82 9.19 -1.93
N GLU A 154 6.41 8.61 -3.05
CA GLU A 154 7.12 8.61 -4.33
C GLU A 154 7.39 10.03 -4.84
N LYS A 155 6.34 10.86 -4.91
CA LYS A 155 6.44 12.25 -5.36
C LYS A 155 7.35 13.09 -4.47
N THR A 156 7.38 12.81 -3.16
CA THR A 156 8.22 13.55 -2.21
C THR A 156 9.68 13.14 -2.34
N LEU A 157 9.97 11.84 -2.49
CA LEU A 157 11.33 11.34 -2.68
C LEU A 157 11.91 11.74 -4.04
N GLU A 158 11.13 11.64 -5.12
CA GLU A 158 11.53 12.16 -6.43
C GLU A 158 11.81 13.67 -6.41
N MET A 159 11.05 14.45 -5.63
CA MET A 159 11.27 15.88 -5.48
C MET A 159 12.62 16.13 -4.81
N MET A 160 12.95 15.40 -3.73
CA MET A 160 14.25 15.51 -3.09
C MET A 160 15.36 15.16 -4.09
N TYR A 161 15.24 14.05 -4.83
CA TYR A 161 16.25 13.69 -5.84
C TYR A 161 16.45 14.72 -6.97
N LYS A 162 15.46 15.57 -7.27
CA LYS A 162 15.58 16.64 -8.27
C LYS A 162 16.45 17.84 -7.82
N TYR A 163 16.89 17.89 -6.56
CA TYR A 163 17.83 18.92 -6.08
C TYR A 163 19.29 18.67 -6.49
N ALA A 164 19.64 17.46 -6.94
CA ALA A 164 20.97 17.14 -7.47
C ALA A 164 20.88 16.62 -8.92
N PRO A 165 21.99 16.65 -9.70
CA PRO A 165 22.04 16.02 -11.02
C PRO A 165 21.71 14.52 -10.95
N ARG A 166 21.04 13.98 -11.97
CA ARG A 166 20.62 12.56 -12.00
C ARG A 166 21.82 11.62 -12.08
N GLU A 167 22.86 12.07 -12.75
CA GLU A 167 24.14 11.41 -12.96
C GLU A 167 24.86 11.21 -11.61
N LEU A 168 24.69 12.14 -10.67
CA LEU A 168 25.25 12.05 -9.32
C LEU A 168 24.68 10.86 -8.55
N LEU A 169 23.37 10.62 -8.67
CA LEU A 169 22.68 9.54 -7.96
C LEU A 169 23.19 8.15 -8.40
N GLN A 170 23.49 7.97 -9.69
CA GLN A 170 24.09 6.74 -10.22
C GLN A 170 25.56 6.57 -9.82
N LEU A 171 26.30 7.67 -9.69
CA LEU A 171 27.69 7.66 -9.24
C LEU A 171 27.82 7.38 -7.73
N MET A 172 26.87 7.86 -6.93
CA MET A 172 26.89 7.74 -5.47
C MET A 172 26.32 6.42 -4.93
N SER A 173 25.50 5.69 -5.70
CA SER A 173 24.96 4.40 -5.27
C SER A 173 24.94 3.39 -6.43
N PRO A 174 25.63 2.23 -6.31
CA PRO A 174 25.71 1.26 -7.40
C PRO A 174 24.34 0.62 -7.72
N LEU A 175 23.55 0.38 -6.68
CA LEU A 175 22.15 -0.04 -6.80
C LEU A 175 21.23 1.19 -6.78
N ASN A 176 20.07 1.09 -7.39
CA ASN A 176 18.99 2.04 -7.20
C ASN A 176 18.32 1.78 -5.83
N PRO A 177 18.47 2.67 -4.82
CA PRO A 177 17.93 2.44 -3.49
C PRO A 177 16.44 2.82 -3.37
N LEU A 178 15.83 3.35 -4.44
CA LEU A 178 14.48 3.89 -4.44
C LEU A 178 13.42 2.88 -3.92
N PRO A 179 13.41 1.59 -4.32
CA PRO A 179 12.39 0.65 -3.84
C PRO A 179 12.41 0.43 -2.31
N SER A 180 13.58 0.18 -1.72
CA SER A 180 13.71 0.05 -0.27
C SER A 180 13.48 1.37 0.47
N GLN A 181 13.90 2.51 -0.07
CA GLN A 181 13.58 3.81 0.52
C GLN A 181 12.06 4.09 0.51
N LEU A 182 11.36 3.80 -0.59
CA LEU A 182 9.90 3.93 -0.66
C LEU A 182 9.19 3.00 0.32
N ARG A 183 9.72 1.79 0.56
CA ARG A 183 9.23 0.88 1.61
C ARG A 183 9.32 1.53 2.99
N PHE A 184 10.45 2.14 3.33
CA PHE A 184 10.62 2.84 4.62
C PHE A 184 9.80 4.14 4.70
N LEU A 185 9.63 4.91 3.61
CA LEU A 185 8.73 6.07 3.60
C LEU A 185 7.27 5.66 3.85
N ARG A 186 6.82 4.51 3.33
CA ARG A 186 5.50 3.94 3.66
C ARG A 186 5.39 3.56 5.15
N TYR A 187 6.48 3.10 5.79
CA TYR A 187 6.51 2.88 7.24
C TYR A 187 6.33 4.20 8.03
N VAL A 188 7.00 5.28 7.62
CA VAL A 188 6.86 6.62 8.21
C VAL A 188 5.44 7.18 8.03
N SER A 189 4.88 7.10 6.81
CA SER A 189 3.49 7.52 6.53
C SER A 189 2.45 6.74 7.32
N SER A 190 2.73 5.48 7.68
CA SER A 190 1.79 4.62 8.43
C SER A 190 1.64 4.98 9.92
N ARG A 191 2.39 5.96 10.43
CA ARG A 191 2.35 6.45 11.84
C ARG A 191 0.95 6.78 12.38
N SER A 192 -0.01 7.09 11.50
CA SER A 192 -1.39 7.44 11.88
C SER A 192 -2.27 6.28 12.39
N VAL A 193 -1.75 5.05 12.44
CA VAL A 193 -2.56 3.82 12.65
C VAL A 193 -2.43 3.21 14.05
N GLY A 194 -1.57 3.74 14.94
CA GLY A 194 -1.37 3.19 16.30
C GLY A 194 -0.91 4.22 17.34
N SER A 195 -0.94 3.86 18.63
CA SER A 195 -0.59 4.77 19.75
C SER A 195 0.91 4.88 20.03
N GLN A 196 1.73 4.00 19.45
CA GLN A 196 3.19 3.99 19.58
C GLN A 196 3.79 3.68 18.21
N TRP A 197 4.76 4.50 17.77
CA TRP A 197 5.47 4.35 16.50
C TRP A 197 6.96 4.67 16.71
N PRO A 198 7.90 3.91 16.11
CA PRO A 198 7.67 2.66 15.38
C PRO A 198 7.09 1.55 16.29
N PRO A 199 6.48 0.49 15.72
CA PRO A 199 6.09 -0.69 16.49
C PRO A 199 7.33 -1.38 17.07
N LEU A 200 7.13 -2.25 18.06
CA LEU A 200 8.21 -3.09 18.59
C LEU A 200 8.64 -4.14 17.55
N ASP A 201 9.94 -4.36 17.43
CA ASP A 201 10.51 -5.37 16.53
C ASP A 201 10.04 -6.79 16.92
N ARG A 202 9.83 -7.62 15.91
CA ARG A 202 9.28 -8.98 16.06
C ARG A 202 10.31 -9.98 15.56
N ALA A 203 10.82 -10.83 16.45
CA ALA A 203 11.66 -11.94 16.05
C ALA A 203 10.84 -12.94 15.21
N VAL A 204 11.34 -13.27 14.01
CA VAL A 204 10.72 -14.22 13.09
C VAL A 204 11.80 -15.12 12.48
N THR A 205 11.40 -16.29 11.99
CA THR A 205 12.29 -17.16 11.20
C THR A 205 12.01 -16.93 9.73
N LEU A 206 13.03 -16.65 8.92
CA LEU A 206 12.95 -16.64 7.47
C LEU A 206 13.18 -18.08 6.98
N ASP A 207 12.10 -18.76 6.61
CA ASP A 207 12.12 -20.18 6.27
C ASP A 207 12.74 -20.40 4.89
N CYS A 208 12.22 -19.72 3.87
CA CYS A 208 12.63 -19.89 2.48
C CYS A 208 12.34 -18.68 1.60
N ILE A 209 12.99 -18.63 0.45
CA ILE A 209 12.78 -17.63 -0.60
C ILE A 209 12.34 -18.35 -1.87
N ILE A 210 11.24 -17.90 -2.46
CA ILE A 210 10.67 -18.45 -3.70
C ILE A 210 10.85 -17.42 -4.81
N LEU A 211 11.67 -17.72 -5.81
CA LEU A 211 11.82 -16.93 -7.03
C LEU A 211 10.92 -17.50 -8.12
N LYS A 212 10.04 -16.68 -8.68
CA LYS A 212 9.16 -17.02 -9.82
C LYS A 212 9.64 -16.26 -11.05
N LEU A 213 9.80 -16.98 -12.17
CA LEU A 213 10.41 -16.54 -13.42
C LEU A 213 11.85 -16.03 -13.22
N VAL A 214 12.79 -16.97 -13.15
CA VAL A 214 14.23 -16.74 -12.92
C VAL A 214 14.80 -15.67 -13.86
N PRO A 215 15.57 -14.68 -13.38
CA PRO A 215 16.17 -13.65 -14.23
C PRO A 215 17.41 -14.17 -14.99
N ASP A 216 17.72 -13.53 -16.12
CA ASP A 216 18.86 -13.88 -16.97
C ASP A 216 20.12 -13.12 -16.53
N PHE A 217 21.04 -13.83 -15.90
CA PHE A 217 22.30 -13.25 -15.45
C PHE A 217 23.55 -13.90 -16.09
N ASP A 218 23.44 -15.06 -16.72
CA ASP A 218 24.55 -15.73 -17.41
C ASP A 218 24.60 -15.47 -18.93
N GLY A 219 23.57 -14.87 -19.52
CA GLY A 219 23.46 -14.67 -20.97
C GLY A 219 23.03 -15.92 -21.75
N GLU A 220 22.77 -17.03 -21.06
CA GLU A 220 22.11 -18.23 -21.58
C GLU A 220 20.64 -18.34 -21.10
N GLY A 221 20.11 -17.33 -20.40
CA GLY A 221 18.76 -17.36 -19.83
C GLY A 221 18.69 -18.01 -18.44
N GLY A 222 19.70 -17.83 -17.59
CA GLY A 222 19.74 -18.43 -16.25
C GLY A 222 20.58 -17.68 -15.21
N CYS A 223 20.61 -18.22 -13.98
CA CYS A 223 21.45 -17.70 -12.89
C CYS A 223 21.79 -18.74 -11.81
N ARG A 224 22.75 -18.43 -10.93
CA ARG A 224 23.19 -19.26 -9.79
C ARG A 224 23.02 -18.48 -8.48
N PRO A 225 21.78 -18.34 -7.96
CA PRO A 225 21.47 -17.44 -6.85
C PRO A 225 22.09 -17.94 -5.52
N ILE A 226 22.69 -16.98 -4.81
CA ILE A 226 23.30 -17.09 -3.49
C ILE A 226 22.72 -15.96 -2.64
N PHE A 227 22.21 -16.31 -1.47
CA PHE A 227 21.65 -15.35 -0.53
C PHE A 227 22.63 -15.02 0.61
N ARG A 228 22.65 -13.74 0.98
CA ARG A 228 23.25 -13.21 2.21
C ARG A 228 22.20 -12.43 2.96
N ILE A 229 22.13 -12.62 4.28
CA ILE A 229 21.19 -11.94 5.16
C ILE A 229 21.98 -11.30 6.29
N TYR A 230 21.74 -10.00 6.46
CA TYR A 230 22.32 -9.16 7.50
C TYR A 230 21.18 -8.64 8.37
N GLY A 231 21.38 -8.62 9.69
CA GLY A 231 20.38 -8.17 10.65
C GLY A 231 20.88 -8.25 12.09
N GLN A 232 20.08 -7.79 13.05
CA GLN A 232 20.38 -8.00 14.47
C GLN A 232 20.12 -9.46 14.86
N ASP A 233 21.03 -10.02 15.67
CA ASP A 233 20.91 -11.38 16.19
C ASP A 233 19.78 -11.44 17.25
N PRO A 234 18.69 -12.18 17.01
CA PRO A 234 17.56 -12.27 17.95
C PRO A 234 17.94 -12.88 19.31
N PHE A 235 19.02 -13.66 19.39
CA PHE A 235 19.45 -14.32 20.63
C PHE A 235 20.36 -13.42 21.49
N MET A 236 20.96 -12.37 20.90
CA MET A 236 21.91 -11.47 21.57
C MET A 236 21.33 -10.07 21.78
N ALA A 237 20.16 -9.99 22.43
CA ALA A 237 19.40 -8.73 22.60
C ALA A 237 20.14 -7.56 23.29
N SER A 238 21.27 -7.82 23.97
CA SER A 238 22.16 -6.77 24.51
C SER A 238 23.08 -6.15 23.46
N ASP A 239 23.39 -6.87 22.39
CA ASP A 239 24.25 -6.44 21.30
C ASP A 239 23.40 -6.03 20.09
N ARG A 240 23.17 -4.72 19.96
CA ARG A 240 22.40 -4.15 18.84
C ARG A 240 23.21 -4.02 17.54
N THR A 241 24.45 -4.49 17.49
CA THR A 241 25.19 -4.53 16.23
C THR A 241 24.55 -5.57 15.31
N SER A 242 24.11 -5.10 14.15
CA SER A 242 23.64 -5.99 13.09
C SER A 242 24.86 -6.65 12.43
N LYS A 243 24.73 -7.93 12.04
CA LYS A 243 25.82 -8.79 11.55
C LYS A 243 25.33 -9.65 10.39
N VAL A 244 26.24 -10.37 9.73
CA VAL A 244 25.88 -11.46 8.80
C VAL A 244 25.22 -12.60 9.59
N LEU A 245 23.90 -12.76 9.46
CA LEU A 245 23.12 -13.82 10.10
C LEU A 245 23.14 -15.12 9.29
N PHE A 246 23.19 -15.01 7.96
CA PHE A 246 23.20 -16.16 7.06
C PHE A 246 23.93 -15.85 5.74
N SER A 247 24.64 -16.84 5.19
CA SER A 247 25.33 -16.73 3.90
C SER A 247 25.44 -18.11 3.25
N MET A 248 24.96 -18.27 2.01
CA MET A 248 25.05 -19.57 1.32
C MET A 248 26.50 -19.90 0.91
N PRO A 249 26.98 -21.14 1.14
CA PRO A 249 28.34 -21.54 0.83
C PRO A 249 28.61 -21.62 -0.70
N LYS A 250 29.50 -20.74 -1.19
CA LYS A 250 29.83 -20.55 -2.62
C LYS A 250 30.27 -21.83 -3.36
N ARG A 251 30.90 -22.78 -2.67
CA ARG A 251 31.46 -24.03 -3.23
C ARG A 251 30.69 -25.29 -2.83
N SER A 252 29.40 -25.16 -2.51
CA SER A 252 28.53 -26.28 -2.13
C SER A 252 27.75 -26.85 -3.32
N LYS A 253 27.43 -28.16 -3.26
CA LYS A 253 26.45 -28.81 -4.16
C LYS A 253 25.04 -28.19 -4.11
N ALA A 254 24.78 -27.32 -3.12
CA ALA A 254 23.54 -26.55 -3.02
C ALA A 254 23.45 -25.38 -4.02
N VAL A 255 24.58 -24.88 -4.56
CA VAL A 255 24.58 -23.81 -5.57
C VAL A 255 24.19 -24.41 -6.92
N LYS A 256 22.88 -24.47 -7.18
CA LYS A 256 22.31 -24.96 -8.44
C LYS A 256 22.24 -23.84 -9.47
N HIS A 257 22.41 -24.23 -10.71
CA HIS A 257 22.13 -23.39 -11.88
C HIS A 257 20.66 -23.58 -12.28
N TYR A 258 19.93 -22.47 -12.43
CA TYR A 258 18.53 -22.47 -12.84
C TYR A 258 18.39 -21.76 -14.18
N LYS A 259 17.78 -22.42 -15.16
CA LYS A 259 17.49 -21.87 -16.49
C LYS A 259 16.00 -21.56 -16.62
N GLN A 260 15.67 -20.47 -17.32
CA GLN A 260 14.29 -20.02 -17.56
C GLN A 260 13.43 -21.07 -18.28
N ALA A 261 14.03 -21.89 -19.16
CA ALA A 261 13.32 -22.95 -19.87
C ALA A 261 12.93 -24.14 -18.98
N ASP A 262 13.68 -24.38 -17.89
CA ASP A 262 13.57 -25.58 -17.07
C ASP A 262 12.89 -25.32 -15.72
N CYS A 263 12.81 -24.05 -15.28
CA CYS A 263 12.37 -23.68 -13.93
C CYS A 263 11.50 -22.42 -13.92
N GLU A 264 10.16 -22.59 -13.87
CA GLU A 264 9.23 -21.48 -13.64
C GLU A 264 9.30 -20.95 -12.19
N VAL A 265 9.56 -21.85 -11.23
CA VAL A 265 9.61 -21.53 -9.79
C VAL A 265 10.82 -22.21 -9.13
N VAL A 266 11.58 -21.44 -8.37
CA VAL A 266 12.76 -21.89 -7.62
C VAL A 266 12.53 -21.60 -6.14
N LYS A 267 12.51 -22.64 -5.30
CA LYS A 267 12.49 -22.52 -3.83
C LYS A 267 13.89 -22.76 -3.27
N ILE A 268 14.35 -21.84 -2.43
CA ILE A 268 15.63 -21.93 -1.73
C ILE A 268 15.33 -21.82 -0.23
N ASP A 269 15.64 -22.90 0.50
CA ASP A 269 15.47 -22.98 1.95
C ASP A 269 16.63 -22.27 2.66
N ILE A 270 16.31 -21.54 3.71
CA ILE A 270 17.22 -20.62 4.43
C ILE A 270 17.25 -20.95 5.93
N ASN A 271 16.09 -20.99 6.58
CA ASN A 271 15.89 -21.22 8.01
C ASN A 271 16.79 -20.32 8.91
N CYS A 272 16.70 -19.00 8.75
CA CYS A 272 17.47 -18.01 9.52
C CYS A 272 16.56 -17.19 10.44
N HIS A 273 16.89 -17.07 11.72
CA HIS A 273 16.18 -16.15 12.62
C HIS A 273 16.62 -14.70 12.37
N ILE A 274 15.67 -13.76 12.38
CA ILE A 274 15.89 -12.33 12.08
C ILE A 274 15.08 -11.43 13.02
N LEU A 275 15.62 -10.26 13.35
CA LEU A 275 15.00 -9.24 14.20
C LEU A 275 15.35 -7.85 13.68
N GLY A 276 14.45 -6.87 13.89
CA GLY A 276 14.71 -5.47 13.57
C GLY A 276 14.73 -5.19 12.07
N ASP A 277 15.69 -4.35 11.67
CA ASP A 277 16.02 -4.04 10.27
C ASP A 277 16.88 -5.16 9.66
N VAL A 278 16.52 -5.61 8.45
CA VAL A 278 17.10 -6.77 7.78
C VAL A 278 17.44 -6.41 6.34
N VAL A 279 18.67 -6.71 5.93
CA VAL A 279 19.16 -6.60 4.55
C VAL A 279 19.29 -8.00 3.96
N LEU A 280 18.58 -8.25 2.87
CA LEU A 280 18.63 -9.50 2.11
C LEU A 280 19.25 -9.20 0.74
N GLU A 281 20.35 -9.87 0.43
CA GLU A 281 21.05 -9.74 -0.86
C GLU A 281 20.95 -11.05 -1.64
N CYS A 282 20.62 -10.93 -2.92
CA CYS A 282 20.67 -12.02 -3.89
C CYS A 282 21.81 -11.73 -4.87
N ILE A 283 22.77 -12.64 -4.94
CA ILE A 283 23.98 -12.55 -5.75
C ILE A 283 24.03 -13.76 -6.67
N THR A 284 24.50 -13.63 -7.91
CA THR A 284 24.77 -14.78 -8.78
C THR A 284 26.26 -15.09 -8.81
N LEU A 285 26.61 -16.37 -8.97
CA LEU A 285 27.95 -16.78 -9.40
C LEU A 285 28.03 -16.99 -10.91
N ASP A 286 29.10 -16.44 -11.48
CA ASP A 286 29.53 -16.71 -12.86
C ASP A 286 29.90 -18.20 -13.03
N SER A 287 30.05 -18.62 -14.29
CA SER A 287 30.44 -19.98 -14.70
C SER A 287 31.71 -20.50 -14.01
N ASP A 288 32.69 -19.63 -13.77
CA ASP A 288 33.95 -19.96 -13.11
C ASP A 288 33.85 -20.03 -11.56
N HIS A 289 32.67 -19.77 -10.97
CA HIS A 289 32.41 -19.72 -9.52
C HIS A 289 33.23 -18.71 -8.68
N GLU A 290 34.08 -17.89 -9.31
CA GLU A 290 34.93 -16.90 -8.61
C GLU A 290 34.41 -15.45 -8.72
N ARG A 291 33.59 -15.13 -9.73
CA ARG A 291 33.00 -13.78 -9.89
C ARG A 291 31.58 -13.74 -9.32
N GLU A 292 31.32 -12.70 -8.53
CA GLU A 292 30.03 -12.39 -7.94
C GLU A 292 29.41 -11.17 -8.62
N GLU A 293 28.14 -11.27 -8.98
CA GLU A 293 27.35 -10.14 -9.45
C GLU A 293 26.07 -9.99 -8.61
N MET A 294 25.81 -8.78 -8.12
CA MET A 294 24.59 -8.47 -7.39
C MET A 294 23.38 -8.56 -8.32
N MET A 295 22.43 -9.42 -8.00
CA MET A 295 21.16 -9.50 -8.72
C MET A 295 20.20 -8.44 -8.18
N PHE A 296 19.91 -8.48 -6.88
CA PHE A 296 19.06 -7.51 -6.20
C PHE A 296 19.31 -7.50 -4.69
N ARG A 297 19.01 -6.36 -4.05
CA ARG A 297 18.97 -6.19 -2.59
C ARG A 297 17.54 -5.84 -2.15
N VAL A 298 17.19 -6.22 -0.92
CA VAL A 298 15.92 -5.89 -0.28
C VAL A 298 16.21 -5.48 1.16
N VAL A 299 15.75 -4.30 1.59
CA VAL A 299 15.83 -3.90 2.99
C VAL A 299 14.44 -3.72 3.56
N PHE A 300 14.14 -4.40 4.67
CA PHE A 300 12.84 -4.35 5.33
C PHE A 300 13.03 -4.40 6.85
N ASN A 301 11.95 -4.12 7.60
CA ASN A 301 11.95 -4.17 9.05
C ASN A 301 10.86 -5.15 9.51
N THR A 302 11.21 -6.03 10.45
CA THR A 302 10.34 -7.11 10.96
C THR A 302 9.10 -6.60 11.69
N ALA A 303 9.15 -5.44 12.37
CA ALA A 303 8.03 -4.81 13.06
C ALA A 303 6.86 -4.42 12.13
N PHE A 304 7.13 -4.25 10.83
CA PHE A 304 6.15 -3.84 9.83
C PHE A 304 5.61 -5.01 8.97
N LEU A 305 6.04 -6.26 9.24
CA LEU A 305 5.53 -7.45 8.57
C LEU A 305 4.07 -7.72 8.99
N ARG A 306 3.15 -7.61 8.03
CA ARG A 306 1.70 -7.84 8.23
C ARG A 306 1.25 -9.28 7.96
N SER A 307 2.13 -10.10 7.41
CA SER A 307 1.86 -11.44 6.92
C SER A 307 3.11 -12.30 7.00
N ASN A 308 2.93 -13.62 7.05
CA ASN A 308 3.98 -14.64 7.03
C ASN A 308 4.69 -14.76 5.66
N ALA A 309 4.56 -13.75 4.80
CA ALA A 309 5.24 -13.63 3.52
C ALA A 309 5.41 -12.16 3.16
N LEU A 310 6.58 -11.82 2.61
CA LEU A 310 6.88 -10.55 1.94
C LEU A 310 6.95 -10.82 0.43
N LEU A 311 5.96 -10.31 -0.30
CA LEU A 311 5.87 -10.42 -1.75
C LEU A 311 6.55 -9.22 -2.41
N LEU A 312 7.48 -9.49 -3.33
CA LEU A 312 8.30 -8.48 -4.00
C LEU A 312 8.25 -8.70 -5.50
N ASN A 313 7.85 -7.69 -6.25
CA ASN A 313 7.96 -7.70 -7.72
C ASN A 313 9.31 -7.10 -8.12
N ARG A 314 9.63 -7.14 -9.42
CA ARG A 314 10.83 -6.48 -9.98
C ARG A 314 10.98 -5.02 -9.56
N ASP A 315 9.88 -4.28 -9.45
CA ASP A 315 9.89 -2.85 -9.13
C ASP A 315 9.94 -2.59 -7.59
N ASP A 316 9.90 -3.64 -6.76
CA ASP A 316 10.01 -3.59 -5.30
C ASP A 316 11.41 -3.97 -4.78
N VAL A 317 12.39 -4.28 -5.64
CA VAL A 317 13.75 -4.72 -5.25
C VAL A 317 14.84 -3.78 -5.78
N ASP A 318 15.88 -3.55 -4.98
CA ASP A 318 16.97 -2.63 -5.32
C ASP A 318 17.94 -3.32 -6.31
N VAL A 319 17.96 -2.87 -7.56
CA VAL A 319 18.77 -3.44 -8.65
C VAL A 319 19.82 -2.46 -9.17
N LEU A 320 20.84 -2.95 -9.88
CA LEU A 320 21.80 -2.09 -10.59
C LEU A 320 21.03 -1.28 -11.65
N TRP A 321 21.31 0.03 -11.76
CA TRP A 321 20.55 0.99 -12.57
C TRP A 321 20.26 0.56 -14.02
N ASN A 322 21.17 -0.22 -14.63
CA ASN A 322 21.12 -0.65 -16.02
C ASN A 322 20.83 -2.16 -16.18
N THR A 323 20.15 -2.80 -15.23
CA THR A 323 19.88 -4.26 -15.26
C THR A 323 18.41 -4.68 -15.16
N THR A 324 17.49 -3.71 -15.17
CA THR A 324 16.03 -3.94 -15.02
C THR A 324 15.42 -4.79 -16.16
N ASP A 325 16.12 -4.89 -17.29
CA ASP A 325 15.81 -5.70 -18.47
C ASP A 325 16.17 -7.19 -18.32
N ARG A 326 17.16 -7.53 -17.49
CA ARG A 326 17.52 -8.92 -17.13
C ARG A 326 16.45 -9.64 -16.32
N PHE A 327 15.50 -8.88 -15.76
CA PHE A 327 14.37 -9.40 -15.00
C PHE A 327 13.09 -9.53 -15.87
N PRO A 328 12.51 -10.73 -15.99
CA PRO A 328 11.23 -10.93 -16.66
C PRO A 328 10.12 -10.04 -16.09
N LYS A 329 9.20 -9.56 -16.95
CA LYS A 329 8.08 -8.67 -16.53
C LYS A 329 7.16 -9.27 -15.46
N GLY A 330 7.13 -10.60 -15.32
CA GLY A 330 6.37 -11.30 -14.29
C GLY A 330 7.19 -11.76 -13.07
N PHE A 331 8.46 -11.36 -12.97
CA PHE A 331 9.35 -11.77 -11.88
C PHE A 331 8.77 -11.42 -10.51
N ARG A 332 8.78 -12.40 -9.60
CA ARG A 332 8.42 -12.22 -8.20
C ARG A 332 9.36 -12.99 -7.29
N ALA A 333 9.79 -12.35 -6.21
CA ALA A 333 10.44 -12.98 -5.07
C ALA A 333 9.45 -13.00 -3.89
N GLU A 334 9.21 -14.16 -3.30
CA GLU A 334 8.34 -14.34 -2.14
C GLU A 334 9.21 -14.85 -0.99
N VAL A 335 9.43 -14.00 0.01
CA VAL A 335 10.19 -14.34 1.22
C VAL A 335 9.20 -14.83 2.26
N ILE A 336 9.34 -16.07 2.72
CA ILE A 336 8.40 -16.72 3.64
C ILE A 336 8.95 -16.69 5.06
N PHE A 337 8.07 -16.42 6.03
CA PHE A 337 8.42 -16.35 7.44
C PHE A 337 7.51 -17.23 8.31
N SER A 338 8.08 -17.82 9.36
CA SER A 338 7.35 -18.48 10.45
C SER A 338 7.54 -17.73 11.77
N GLU A 339 6.64 -18.00 12.73
CA GLU A 339 6.82 -17.51 14.09
C GLU A 339 8.00 -18.23 14.75
N MET A 340 8.87 -17.46 15.38
CA MET A 340 9.91 -18.01 16.25
C MET A 340 9.23 -18.62 17.48
N GLY A 341 9.12 -19.95 17.51
CA GLY A 341 8.35 -20.67 18.52
C GLY A 341 8.84 -20.41 19.94
N ALA A 342 7.91 -20.31 20.90
CA ALA A 342 8.19 -20.12 22.33
C ALA A 342 8.73 -21.40 23.01
N GLY A 343 9.66 -22.09 22.34
CA GLY A 343 10.23 -23.37 22.70
C GLY A 343 11.65 -23.50 22.15
N ASN A 344 12.52 -22.55 22.52
CA ASN A 344 13.98 -22.71 22.54
C ASN A 344 14.67 -21.56 23.30
N ASN A 345 14.19 -21.26 24.52
CA ASN A 345 15.10 -20.78 25.56
C ASN A 345 15.75 -22.04 26.15
N HIS A 346 17.08 -22.14 25.97
CA HIS A 346 17.92 -23.35 26.18
C HIS A 346 17.67 -24.52 25.21
N VAL A 347 18.60 -24.66 24.27
CA VAL A 347 19.15 -25.99 23.96
C VAL A 347 20.22 -26.28 25.00
N SER A 348 19.89 -27.16 25.95
CA SER A 348 20.87 -28.12 26.48
C SER A 348 20.55 -29.46 25.83
N VAL A 349 21.59 -30.18 25.38
CA VAL A 349 21.48 -31.43 24.61
C VAL A 349 20.59 -32.47 25.31
N ASP A 350 19.72 -33.11 24.54
CA ASP A 350 18.80 -34.19 24.95
C ASP A 350 19.50 -35.45 25.48
N LEU A 351 18.75 -36.35 26.14
CA LEU A 351 18.94 -37.82 26.12
C LEU A 351 17.64 -38.52 26.59
N PRO A 352 17.42 -39.81 26.25
CA PRO A 352 16.08 -40.41 26.08
C PRO A 352 15.50 -41.12 27.31
N ASP A 353 14.24 -41.56 27.16
CA ASP A 353 13.43 -42.35 28.10
C ASP A 353 14.23 -43.39 28.91
N MET A 354 14.11 -43.29 30.23
CA MET A 354 14.37 -44.37 31.18
C MET A 354 13.23 -44.39 32.21
N GLU A 355 12.66 -45.57 32.44
CA GLU A 355 11.51 -45.77 33.33
C GLU A 355 11.88 -45.61 34.83
N GLU A 356 10.89 -45.16 35.59
CA GLU A 356 10.64 -45.28 37.04
C GLU A 356 11.77 -45.26 38.11
N ASN A 357 11.43 -44.53 39.19
CA ASN A 357 11.81 -44.68 40.61
C ASN A 357 12.93 -43.81 41.23
N ASP A 358 12.63 -43.49 42.49
CA ASP A 358 13.50 -43.06 43.60
C ASP A 358 14.31 -41.75 43.46
N GLY A 359 13.67 -40.65 43.88
CA GLY A 359 14.38 -39.43 44.26
C GLY A 359 14.85 -39.44 45.73
N LEU A 360 16.02 -38.86 46.01
CA LEU A 360 16.66 -38.60 47.31
C LEU A 360 17.79 -37.55 47.10
N PRO A 361 18.42 -36.96 48.14
CA PRO A 361 17.97 -36.65 49.51
C PRO A 361 18.11 -35.15 49.87
N MET A 362 17.51 -34.73 50.99
CA MET A 362 17.40 -33.32 51.42
C MET A 362 18.68 -32.70 52.01
N GLU A 363 19.87 -33.25 51.73
CA GLU A 363 21.16 -32.78 52.28
C GLU A 363 21.94 -31.86 51.30
N ALA A 364 21.60 -31.88 50.01
CA ALA A 364 22.20 -30.99 49.02
C ALA A 364 21.83 -29.50 49.23
N PHE A 365 20.70 -29.22 49.87
CA PHE A 365 20.21 -27.85 50.09
C PHE A 365 20.99 -27.08 51.19
N ALA A 366 21.66 -27.78 52.12
CA ALA A 366 22.35 -27.13 53.23
C ALA A 366 23.67 -26.46 52.82
N LYS A 367 24.38 -26.99 51.82
CA LYS A 367 25.71 -26.49 51.40
C LYS A 367 25.68 -25.23 50.52
N VAL A 368 24.55 -24.94 49.87
CA VAL A 368 24.44 -23.74 49.01
C VAL A 368 24.29 -22.48 49.86
N GLN A 369 23.72 -22.58 51.06
CA GLN A 369 23.47 -21.43 51.94
C GLN A 369 24.72 -20.99 52.73
N GLU A 370 25.71 -21.87 52.89
CA GLU A 370 26.98 -21.58 53.55
C GLU A 370 27.93 -20.74 52.67
N ILE A 371 27.81 -20.86 51.33
CA ILE A 371 28.67 -20.15 50.35
C ILE A 371 28.36 -18.63 50.26
N PHE A 372 27.15 -18.20 50.65
CA PHE A 372 26.71 -16.80 50.56
C PHE A 372 26.80 -16.02 51.89
N SER A 373 27.50 -16.54 52.90
CA SER A 373 27.45 -16.00 54.27
C SER A 373 28.66 -15.16 54.72
N ASP A 374 29.83 -15.29 54.08
CA ASP A 374 31.01 -14.49 54.41
C ASP A 374 31.31 -13.47 53.31
N GLY A 375 31.29 -12.19 53.68
CA GLY A 375 31.45 -11.08 52.76
C GLY A 375 32.79 -10.37 52.91
N GLU A 376 33.51 -10.22 51.79
CA GLU A 376 34.42 -9.10 51.55
C GLU A 376 34.51 -8.86 50.03
N TRP A 377 33.99 -7.72 49.56
CA TRP A 377 34.24 -7.20 48.22
C TRP A 377 35.44 -6.26 48.29
N LEU A 378 36.51 -6.50 47.50
CA LEU A 378 37.46 -5.49 46.97
C LEU A 378 38.72 -6.15 46.32
N ASP A 379 38.72 -6.36 45.00
CA ASP A 379 39.90 -6.15 44.11
C ASP A 379 39.47 -6.29 42.62
N PRO A 380 39.73 -5.31 41.73
CA PRO A 380 39.39 -5.43 40.29
C PRO A 380 40.29 -6.36 39.46
N ASN A 381 41.41 -6.88 39.99
CA ASN A 381 42.44 -7.58 39.21
C ASN A 381 42.74 -9.02 39.67
N SER A 382 41.84 -9.98 39.40
CA SER A 382 42.22 -11.41 39.47
C SER A 382 41.62 -12.27 38.35
N ASP A 383 42.47 -13.16 37.81
CA ASP A 383 42.33 -13.79 36.49
C ASP A 383 41.50 -15.10 36.51
N VAL A 384 40.41 -15.09 37.27
CA VAL A 384 39.60 -16.29 37.55
C VAL A 384 38.70 -16.66 36.35
N ALA A 385 38.17 -15.66 35.63
CA ALA A 385 37.29 -15.87 34.47
C ALA A 385 37.99 -16.65 33.33
N VAL A 386 39.26 -16.34 33.06
CA VAL A 386 40.07 -17.01 32.01
C VAL A 386 40.31 -18.48 32.36
N THR A 387 40.47 -18.80 33.65
CA THR A 387 40.70 -20.19 34.10
C THR A 387 39.46 -21.06 33.88
N VAL A 388 38.26 -20.53 34.15
CA VAL A 388 36.98 -21.24 33.92
C VAL A 388 36.70 -21.40 32.41
N PHE A 389 36.93 -20.35 31.62
CA PHE A 389 36.68 -20.36 30.17
C PHE A 389 37.56 -21.40 29.44
N ASN A 390 38.82 -21.54 29.85
CA ASN A 390 39.76 -22.52 29.28
C ASN A 390 39.38 -23.98 29.63
N GLN A 391 38.84 -24.24 30.82
CA GLN A 391 38.40 -25.60 31.19
C GLN A 391 37.16 -26.05 30.41
N ILE A 392 36.21 -25.15 30.14
CA ILE A 392 35.03 -25.43 29.31
C ILE A 392 35.44 -25.67 27.85
N THR A 393 36.36 -24.86 27.32
CA THR A 393 36.85 -25.00 25.93
C THR A 393 37.56 -26.34 25.70
N ALA A 394 38.30 -26.83 26.69
CA ALA A 394 38.99 -28.12 26.62
C ALA A 394 38.05 -29.34 26.61
N ALA A 395 36.87 -29.23 27.24
CA ALA A 395 35.86 -30.31 27.24
C ALA A 395 35.18 -30.45 25.86
N ASN A 396 34.79 -29.33 25.24
CA ASN A 396 34.06 -29.33 23.98
C ASN A 396 34.88 -29.90 22.80
N ILE A 397 36.20 -29.67 22.77
CA ILE A 397 37.10 -30.17 21.71
C ILE A 397 37.19 -31.71 21.69
N LEU A 398 36.94 -32.39 22.82
CA LEU A 398 36.95 -33.85 22.86
C LEU A 398 35.68 -34.48 22.25
N GLN A 399 34.57 -33.74 22.18
CA GLN A 399 33.25 -34.31 21.89
C GLN A 399 32.88 -34.33 20.41
N GLU A 400 33.46 -33.46 19.57
CA GLU A 400 33.30 -33.52 18.09
C GLU A 400 34.03 -34.69 17.41
N SER A 401 34.84 -35.46 18.15
CA SER A 401 35.66 -36.54 17.58
C SER A 401 35.00 -37.93 17.54
N LEU A 402 33.77 -38.06 18.06
CA LEU A 402 33.10 -39.35 18.28
C LEU A 402 31.65 -39.39 17.78
N ASP A 403 31.42 -39.04 16.51
CA ASP A 403 30.26 -39.58 15.78
C ASP A 403 30.49 -39.78 14.27
N SER A 404 31.59 -40.49 13.94
CA SER A 404 31.63 -41.32 12.73
C SER A 404 32.60 -42.50 12.87
N GLY A 405 32.06 -43.73 12.79
CA GLY A 405 32.75 -44.99 12.40
C GLY A 405 34.16 -45.30 12.92
N SER A 406 34.25 -46.20 13.92
CA SER A 406 35.48 -46.89 14.38
C SER A 406 36.23 -47.73 13.31
N PRO A 407 37.44 -48.29 13.56
CA PRO A 407 38.65 -47.70 14.16
C PRO A 407 39.97 -48.12 13.40
N ARG A 408 41.15 -47.79 13.99
CA ARG A 408 42.57 -48.08 13.56
C ARG A 408 43.19 -46.94 12.74
N SER A 409 44.43 -46.48 12.94
CA SER A 409 45.58 -46.93 13.75
C SER A 409 46.38 -45.72 14.31
N PRO A 410 47.38 -45.89 15.21
CA PRO A 410 47.91 -44.77 16.00
C PRO A 410 49.09 -44.03 15.33
N ASP A 411 48.88 -42.80 14.86
CA ASP A 411 49.99 -41.86 14.53
C ASP A 411 49.60 -40.35 14.63
N SER A 412 48.42 -40.03 15.15
CA SER A 412 47.86 -38.65 15.13
C SER A 412 48.27 -37.73 16.27
N ARG A 413 49.06 -38.18 17.26
CA ARG A 413 49.40 -37.36 18.45
C ARG A 413 50.50 -36.32 18.21
N SER A 414 51.49 -36.59 17.35
CA SER A 414 52.64 -35.70 17.13
C SER A 414 52.31 -34.42 16.34
N LEU A 415 51.24 -34.44 15.55
CA LEU A 415 50.82 -33.29 14.72
C LEU A 415 50.05 -32.22 15.50
N ILE A 416 49.40 -32.59 16.60
CA ILE A 416 48.58 -31.67 17.41
C ILE A 416 49.46 -30.81 18.33
N GLU A 417 50.51 -31.40 18.93
CA GLU A 417 51.48 -30.66 19.75
C GLU A 417 52.23 -29.58 18.93
N SER A 418 52.64 -29.90 17.70
CA SER A 418 53.32 -28.94 16.81
C SER A 418 52.44 -27.74 16.38
N ALA A 419 51.12 -27.92 16.33
CA ALA A 419 50.19 -26.84 16.01
C ALA A 419 49.96 -25.88 17.19
N LEU A 420 49.89 -26.43 18.42
CA LEU A 420 49.67 -25.64 19.64
C LEU A 420 50.85 -24.73 19.99
N GLU A 421 52.09 -25.17 19.75
CA GLU A 421 53.30 -24.35 19.96
C GLU A 421 53.28 -23.08 19.10
N LYS A 422 52.88 -23.19 17.82
CA LYS A 422 52.88 -22.08 16.84
C LYS A 422 51.83 -21.01 17.12
N VAL A 423 50.69 -21.38 17.70
CA VAL A 423 49.68 -20.41 18.14
C VAL A 423 50.19 -19.62 19.35
N ARG A 424 50.95 -20.28 20.24
CA ARG A 424 51.45 -19.70 21.49
C ARG A 424 52.55 -18.64 21.30
N GLU A 425 53.38 -18.75 20.26
CA GLU A 425 54.33 -17.69 19.90
C GLU A 425 53.62 -16.47 19.27
N LYS A 426 52.62 -16.70 18.40
CA LYS A 426 52.02 -15.63 17.61
C LYS A 426 51.23 -14.62 18.45
N THR A 427 50.61 -15.06 19.54
CA THR A 427 49.87 -14.19 20.48
C THR A 427 50.82 -13.37 21.38
N LYS A 428 52.11 -13.69 21.44
CA LYS A 428 53.09 -13.04 22.33
C LYS A 428 53.77 -11.80 21.75
N LEU A 429 53.48 -11.47 20.48
CA LEU A 429 54.16 -10.44 19.68
C LEU A 429 53.32 -9.20 19.36
N MET A 430 52.08 -9.11 19.86
CA MET A 430 51.15 -7.99 19.58
C MET A 430 50.84 -7.10 20.81
N ILE A 431 51.56 -7.25 21.93
CA ILE A 431 51.43 -6.37 23.10
C ILE A 431 52.80 -5.76 23.44
N SER A 432 53.30 -4.90 22.55
CA SER A 432 54.43 -4.01 22.85
C SER A 432 54.53 -2.83 21.86
N GLU A 433 54.65 -1.64 22.44
CA GLU A 433 55.20 -0.38 21.90
C GLU A 433 54.31 0.58 21.06
N ASN A 434 54.23 1.80 21.59
CA ASN A 434 53.78 3.04 20.97
C ASN A 434 55.00 3.90 20.56
N VAL A 435 54.74 4.99 19.83
CA VAL A 435 55.59 6.20 19.64
C VAL A 435 56.69 6.15 18.56
N ALA A 436 56.52 6.92 17.46
CA ALA A 436 57.39 8.06 17.07
C ALA A 436 57.26 8.49 15.58
N VAL A 437 56.93 9.77 15.37
CA VAL A 437 57.54 10.79 14.47
C VAL A 437 57.92 10.44 12.98
N SER A 438 57.53 11.36 12.08
CA SER A 438 57.82 11.48 10.62
C SER A 438 59.20 12.12 10.29
N PRO A 439 59.57 12.56 9.06
CA PRO A 439 58.98 12.42 7.70
C PRO A 439 59.99 11.96 6.61
N ASP A 440 59.63 12.22 5.33
CA ASP A 440 60.48 12.44 4.13
C ASP A 440 60.68 11.37 3.04
N ALA A 441 60.78 11.91 1.81
CA ALA A 441 61.54 11.47 0.62
C ALA A 441 60.82 10.87 -0.61
N PHE A 442 60.56 11.77 -1.57
CA PHE A 442 60.86 11.69 -3.01
C PHE A 442 60.12 10.73 -3.99
N SER A 443 59.71 11.34 -5.10
CA SER A 443 59.22 10.71 -6.35
C SER A 443 60.36 10.16 -7.23
N PRO A 444 60.05 9.18 -8.11
CA PRO A 444 60.21 9.35 -9.58
C PRO A 444 59.17 8.57 -10.44
N VAL A 445 58.96 8.72 -11.76
CA VAL A 445 59.30 9.72 -12.82
C VAL A 445 58.37 9.51 -14.06
N TRP A 446 57.80 10.60 -14.60
CA TRP A 446 57.37 10.92 -16.00
C TRP A 446 57.07 9.84 -17.07
N LYS A 447 56.00 10.06 -17.87
CA LYS A 447 56.16 10.46 -19.30
C LYS A 447 54.94 11.05 -20.02
N GLU A 448 55.24 11.98 -20.93
CA GLU A 448 54.32 12.90 -21.63
C GLU A 448 53.51 12.28 -22.80
N ARG A 449 52.44 12.99 -23.22
CA ARG A 449 52.45 13.68 -24.52
C ARG A 449 51.36 14.74 -24.71
N ASP A 450 51.75 15.89 -25.25
CA ASP A 450 50.89 17.00 -25.69
C ASP A 450 50.17 16.73 -27.02
N THR A 451 49.16 17.55 -27.36
CA THR A 451 49.25 18.48 -28.50
C THR A 451 48.01 19.41 -28.64
N ASP A 452 48.24 20.70 -28.44
CA ASP A 452 47.79 21.87 -29.23
C ASP A 452 46.39 21.97 -29.89
N SER A 453 45.63 22.93 -29.37
CA SER A 453 45.10 24.14 -30.05
C SER A 453 44.25 24.04 -31.34
N CYS A 454 43.13 24.80 -31.40
CA CYS A 454 43.13 26.19 -31.88
C CYS A 454 41.71 26.85 -31.82
N HIS A 455 41.65 28.19 -31.88
CA HIS A 455 40.45 29.03 -31.67
C HIS A 455 39.63 29.35 -32.94
N ARG A 456 38.35 29.76 -32.71
CA ARG A 456 37.60 30.93 -33.25
C ARG A 456 36.17 30.60 -33.75
N SER A 457 35.17 31.49 -33.80
CA SER A 457 34.77 32.68 -32.98
C SER A 457 33.52 33.37 -33.61
N TYR A 458 32.56 33.86 -32.80
CA TYR A 458 31.45 34.81 -33.15
C TYR A 458 30.45 34.38 -34.27
N ALA A 459 29.14 34.68 -34.27
CA ALA A 459 28.38 35.83 -33.77
C ALA A 459 26.84 35.55 -33.68
N ASP A 460 26.13 36.37 -32.89
CA ASP A 460 24.65 36.63 -32.89
C ASP A 460 24.40 37.95 -33.73
N PRO A 461 23.20 38.53 -33.99
CA PRO A 461 21.84 38.21 -33.50
C PRO A 461 20.60 38.40 -34.45
N ASN A 462 19.42 37.97 -33.96
CA ASN A 462 18.05 38.53 -34.14
C ASN A 462 17.38 38.69 -35.53
N SER A 463 16.13 38.17 -35.69
CA SER A 463 14.87 38.99 -35.68
C SER A 463 13.57 38.26 -36.19
N LEU A 464 12.40 38.89 -35.94
CA LEU A 464 11.07 38.78 -36.63
C LEU A 464 9.90 37.91 -36.09
N ILE A 465 9.27 38.44 -35.02
CA ILE A 465 7.82 38.71 -34.77
C ILE A 465 6.75 38.29 -35.83
N LYS A 466 5.68 37.56 -35.39
CA LYS A 466 4.19 37.85 -35.50
C LYS A 466 3.36 36.53 -35.39
N LYS A 467 2.45 36.35 -34.42
CA LYS A 467 1.04 36.84 -34.24
C LYS A 467 -0.02 36.22 -35.21
N VAL A 468 -1.08 35.60 -34.65
CA VAL A 468 -2.55 35.86 -34.84
C VAL A 468 -3.45 34.65 -34.44
N ASP A 469 -4.27 34.89 -33.41
CA ASP A 469 -5.71 34.58 -33.12
C ASP A 469 -6.45 33.22 -33.30
N GLU A 470 -7.39 33.06 -32.36
CA GLU A 470 -8.54 32.13 -32.15
C GLU A 470 -9.82 32.57 -32.96
N PRO A 471 -11.08 32.06 -32.76
CA PRO A 471 -11.65 30.72 -32.42
C PRO A 471 -12.93 30.36 -33.27
N HIS A 472 -13.87 29.58 -32.69
CA HIS A 472 -15.26 29.19 -33.13
C HIS A 472 -15.39 27.89 -33.98
N GLY A 473 -16.44 27.05 -33.87
CA GLY A 473 -17.66 27.10 -33.02
C GLY A 473 -18.58 25.85 -33.19
N LEU A 474 -19.71 25.83 -32.47
CA LEU A 474 -20.77 24.77 -32.39
C LEU A 474 -21.26 24.23 -33.77
N ARG A 475 -21.81 23.00 -33.92
CA ARG A 475 -23.18 22.61 -33.46
C ARG A 475 -23.54 21.11 -33.64
N VAL A 476 -24.64 20.73 -32.98
CA VAL A 476 -25.27 19.39 -32.85
C VAL A 476 -26.27 19.08 -33.99
N SER A 477 -26.43 17.80 -34.37
CA SER A 477 -27.76 17.20 -34.68
C SER A 477 -27.74 15.67 -34.75
N VAL A 478 -28.91 15.06 -34.46
CA VAL A 478 -29.15 13.60 -34.40
C VAL A 478 -30.15 13.23 -35.49
N GLN A 479 -29.98 12.09 -36.16
CA GLN A 479 -31.10 11.45 -36.88
C GLN A 479 -30.96 9.92 -36.94
N ARG A 480 -32.11 9.22 -36.96
CA ARG A 480 -32.25 7.77 -36.79
C ARG A 480 -33.28 7.25 -37.78
N GLN A 481 -32.92 6.26 -38.61
CA GLN A 481 -33.78 5.32 -39.37
C GLN A 481 -32.82 4.21 -39.88
N ALA A 482 -33.02 2.90 -39.80
CA ALA A 482 -34.17 1.97 -39.80
C ALA A 482 -34.26 1.16 -41.12
N HIS A 483 -34.46 -0.15 -40.96
CA HIS A 483 -34.81 -1.20 -41.95
C HIS A 483 -33.71 -2.01 -42.68
N SER A 484 -34.02 -3.31 -42.74
CA SER A 484 -33.35 -4.47 -43.33
C SER A 484 -33.74 -4.74 -44.79
N LYS A 485 -32.90 -5.47 -45.56
CA LYS A 485 -33.25 -6.51 -46.57
C LYS A 485 -31.97 -7.05 -47.27
N ILE A 486 -31.66 -8.36 -47.24
CA ILE A 486 -32.02 -9.47 -48.18
C ILE A 486 -31.02 -9.70 -49.35
N ILE A 487 -30.34 -10.86 -49.30
CA ILE A 487 -29.89 -11.80 -50.37
C ILE A 487 -28.79 -11.40 -51.40
N SER A 488 -27.98 -12.41 -51.76
CA SER A 488 -26.86 -12.52 -52.72
C SER A 488 -27.35 -12.80 -54.18
N PRO A 489 -26.60 -13.38 -55.17
CA PRO A 489 -25.16 -13.68 -55.31
C PRO A 489 -24.55 -13.30 -56.70
N ARG A 490 -23.24 -13.55 -56.90
CA ARG A 490 -22.69 -14.13 -58.17
C ARG A 490 -21.21 -14.55 -58.06
N LEU A 491 -20.88 -15.71 -58.63
CA LEU A 491 -19.53 -16.26 -58.83
C LEU A 491 -19.03 -16.01 -60.26
N THR A 492 -17.70 -15.91 -60.43
CA THR A 492 -16.96 -16.44 -61.60
C THR A 492 -15.48 -16.65 -61.27
N SER A 493 -14.96 -17.84 -61.59
CA SER A 493 -13.55 -18.30 -61.53
C SER A 493 -12.84 -18.04 -62.90
N PRO A 494 -11.69 -18.67 -63.29
CA PRO A 494 -10.73 -19.57 -62.60
C PRO A 494 -9.22 -19.26 -62.88
N VAL A 495 -8.29 -20.14 -62.44
CA VAL A 495 -7.20 -20.79 -63.24
C VAL A 495 -6.12 -21.47 -62.35
N LEU A 496 -5.89 -22.79 -62.57
CA LEU A 496 -4.66 -23.64 -62.40
C LEU A 496 -3.69 -23.50 -61.19
N ASN A 497 -2.98 -24.53 -60.70
CA ASN A 497 -2.99 -25.98 -60.96
C ASN A 497 -2.27 -26.78 -59.84
N ARG A 498 -2.66 -28.05 -59.66
CA ARG A 498 -1.87 -29.22 -59.20
C ARG A 498 -0.90 -29.16 -58.00
N SER A 499 -1.25 -30.03 -57.04
CA SER A 499 -0.41 -31.05 -56.40
C SER A 499 0.37 -30.68 -55.13
N LEU A 500 -0.16 -31.12 -53.99
CA LEU A 500 0.59 -31.76 -52.90
C LEU A 500 -0.37 -32.60 -52.05
N THR A 501 -0.45 -33.90 -52.35
CA THR A 501 -1.00 -34.90 -51.43
C THR A 501 -0.05 -35.07 -50.23
N GLN A 502 -0.61 -35.29 -49.03
CA GLN A 502 0.08 -35.39 -47.73
C GLN A 502 0.39 -34.04 -47.04
N ALA A 503 -0.64 -33.45 -46.44
CA ALA A 503 -0.51 -32.68 -45.21
C ALA A 503 -1.78 -32.89 -44.35
N SER A 504 -1.73 -33.80 -43.38
CA SER A 504 -2.75 -33.90 -42.32
C SER A 504 -2.67 -32.66 -41.44
N SER A 505 -3.60 -31.71 -41.65
CA SER A 505 -3.48 -30.34 -41.12
C SER A 505 -4.22 -30.11 -39.79
N PRO A 506 -3.90 -29.00 -39.07
CA PRO A 506 -4.49 -28.67 -37.76
C PRO A 506 -6.03 -28.55 -37.73
N ALA A 507 -6.68 -28.37 -38.88
CA ALA A 507 -8.13 -28.15 -38.96
C ALA A 507 -8.96 -29.39 -38.52
N SER A 508 -8.48 -30.60 -38.81
CA SER A 508 -9.14 -31.84 -38.34
C SER A 508 -9.05 -32.00 -36.83
N ILE A 509 -7.94 -31.54 -36.23
CA ILE A 509 -7.71 -31.53 -34.79
C ILE A 509 -8.64 -30.51 -34.11
N GLN A 510 -8.82 -29.32 -34.69
CA GLN A 510 -9.72 -28.29 -34.17
C GLN A 510 -11.20 -28.71 -34.16
N LEU A 511 -11.70 -29.35 -35.23
CA LEU A 511 -13.07 -29.88 -35.25
C LEU A 511 -13.29 -31.02 -34.26
N LYS A 512 -12.29 -31.88 -34.08
CA LYS A 512 -12.33 -32.97 -33.10
C LYS A 512 -12.31 -32.45 -31.66
N TYR A 513 -11.44 -31.47 -31.37
CA TYR A 513 -11.36 -30.79 -30.08
C TYR A 513 -12.69 -30.11 -29.71
N LEU A 514 -13.32 -29.40 -30.65
CA LEU A 514 -14.63 -28.78 -30.44
C LEU A 514 -15.73 -29.81 -30.13
N ALA A 515 -15.71 -30.98 -30.78
CA ALA A 515 -16.65 -32.06 -30.49
C ALA A 515 -16.43 -32.67 -29.09
N GLU A 516 -15.18 -32.84 -28.68
CA GLU A 516 -14.79 -33.36 -27.37
C GLU A 516 -15.19 -32.38 -26.23
N GLU A 517 -14.98 -31.06 -26.40
CA GLU A 517 -15.46 -30.05 -25.45
C GLU A 517 -16.99 -30.00 -25.35
N MET A 518 -17.71 -30.03 -26.47
CA MET A 518 -19.19 -30.03 -26.42
C MET A 518 -19.74 -31.29 -25.74
N GLN A 519 -19.08 -32.45 -25.90
CA GLN A 519 -19.45 -33.68 -25.19
C GLN A 519 -19.12 -33.60 -23.69
N ALA A 520 -18.03 -32.94 -23.31
CA ALA A 520 -17.65 -32.71 -21.90
C ALA A 520 -18.65 -31.77 -21.20
N ILE A 521 -19.01 -30.65 -21.84
CA ILE A 521 -20.01 -29.69 -21.32
C ILE A 521 -21.36 -30.38 -21.08
N ARG A 522 -21.81 -31.19 -22.05
CA ARG A 522 -23.06 -31.96 -21.91
C ARG A 522 -23.02 -32.92 -20.72
N LYS A 523 -21.95 -33.71 -20.58
CA LYS A 523 -21.78 -34.63 -19.43
C LYS A 523 -21.68 -33.90 -18.09
N GLY A 524 -21.09 -32.70 -18.08
CA GLY A 524 -21.05 -31.82 -16.91
C GLY A 524 -22.46 -31.45 -16.45
N LEU A 525 -23.31 -30.97 -17.38
CA LEU A 525 -24.69 -30.61 -17.04
C LEU A 525 -25.53 -31.83 -16.62
N GLU A 526 -25.37 -32.98 -17.28
CA GLU A 526 -26.07 -34.22 -16.89
C GLU A 526 -25.76 -34.62 -15.44
N LYS A 527 -24.51 -34.46 -14.97
CA LYS A 527 -24.13 -34.65 -13.56
C LYS A 527 -24.77 -33.62 -12.62
N VAL A 528 -24.82 -32.35 -12.99
CA VAL A 528 -25.41 -31.29 -12.14
C VAL A 528 -26.92 -31.48 -11.97
N VAL A 529 -27.62 -31.92 -13.02
CA VAL A 529 -29.04 -32.31 -12.95
C VAL A 529 -29.23 -33.55 -12.06
N GLN A 530 -28.32 -34.53 -12.15
CA GLN A 530 -28.35 -35.71 -11.30
C GLN A 530 -28.16 -35.34 -9.82
N GLU A 531 -27.15 -34.54 -9.47
CA GLU A 531 -26.93 -34.05 -8.10
C GLU A 531 -28.12 -33.25 -7.57
N PHE A 532 -28.71 -32.36 -8.37
CA PHE A 532 -29.92 -31.64 -7.98
C PHE A 532 -31.06 -32.61 -7.63
N THR A 533 -31.26 -33.67 -8.42
CA THR A 533 -32.30 -34.68 -8.20
C THR A 533 -32.02 -35.52 -6.95
N THR A 534 -30.79 -35.99 -6.75
CA THR A 534 -30.39 -36.72 -5.52
C THR A 534 -30.62 -35.87 -4.28
N SER A 535 -30.23 -34.59 -4.37
CA SER A 535 -30.28 -33.64 -3.26
C SER A 535 -31.68 -33.41 -2.71
N GLU A 536 -32.75 -33.70 -3.46
CA GLU A 536 -34.14 -33.61 -3.00
C GLU A 536 -34.42 -34.53 -1.78
N THR A 537 -33.69 -35.64 -1.67
CA THR A 537 -33.85 -36.63 -0.60
C THR A 537 -33.13 -36.27 0.71
N ASP A 538 -32.16 -35.35 0.69
CA ASP A 538 -31.27 -34.98 1.83
C ASP A 538 -31.92 -34.15 2.95
N GLY A 539 -33.25 -34.05 3.00
CA GLY A 539 -33.96 -33.31 4.04
C GLY A 539 -33.65 -31.79 4.09
N PRO A 540 -33.92 -31.12 5.24
CA PRO A 540 -33.90 -29.65 5.32
C PRO A 540 -32.50 -29.02 5.25
N VAL A 541 -31.43 -29.78 5.50
CA VAL A 541 -30.03 -29.30 5.47
C VAL A 541 -29.62 -28.88 4.04
N SER A 542 -30.16 -29.55 3.03
CA SER A 542 -29.87 -29.29 1.61
C SER A 542 -30.66 -28.11 1.00
N LYS A 543 -31.52 -27.43 1.77
CA LYS A 543 -32.45 -26.40 1.25
C LYS A 543 -31.74 -25.24 0.52
N HIS A 544 -30.60 -24.77 1.04
CA HIS A 544 -29.83 -23.68 0.41
C HIS A 544 -29.06 -24.16 -0.84
N PHE A 545 -28.51 -25.38 -0.79
CA PHE A 545 -27.83 -26.01 -1.93
C PHE A 545 -28.78 -26.22 -3.11
N ARG A 546 -29.99 -26.75 -2.86
CA ARG A 546 -31.07 -26.87 -3.86
C ARG A 546 -31.48 -25.54 -4.46
N MET A 547 -31.57 -24.47 -3.65
CA MET A 547 -31.95 -23.15 -4.15
C MET A 547 -30.92 -22.63 -5.18
N ASN A 548 -29.64 -22.72 -4.85
CA ASN A 548 -28.54 -22.27 -5.71
C ASN A 548 -28.40 -23.14 -6.97
N LEU A 549 -28.56 -24.47 -6.86
CA LEU A 549 -28.60 -25.38 -8.02
C LEU A 549 -29.78 -25.10 -8.93
N LYS A 550 -30.96 -24.81 -8.37
CA LYS A 550 -32.18 -24.49 -9.14
C LYS A 550 -32.03 -23.18 -9.90
N GLU A 551 -31.41 -22.17 -9.30
CA GLU A 551 -31.08 -20.91 -9.96
C GLU A 551 -30.08 -21.11 -11.10
N PHE A 552 -28.98 -21.85 -10.85
CA PHE A 552 -28.00 -22.21 -11.87
C PHE A 552 -28.62 -22.98 -13.05
N LEU A 553 -29.44 -24.01 -12.78
CA LEU A 553 -30.13 -24.78 -13.81
C LEU A 553 -31.12 -23.90 -14.60
N SER A 554 -31.86 -23.00 -13.94
CA SER A 554 -32.80 -22.10 -14.63
C SER A 554 -32.15 -21.19 -15.69
N LEU A 555 -30.85 -20.91 -15.54
CA LEU A 555 -30.04 -20.15 -16.50
C LEU A 555 -29.37 -21.07 -17.53
N ALA A 556 -28.69 -22.14 -17.08
CA ALA A 556 -27.86 -22.98 -17.94
C ALA A 556 -28.66 -23.99 -18.80
N GLU A 557 -29.81 -24.47 -18.31
CA GLU A 557 -30.55 -25.57 -18.94
C GLU A 557 -31.16 -25.17 -20.30
N GLY A 558 -31.59 -23.90 -20.45
CA GLY A 558 -32.17 -23.39 -21.69
C GLY A 558 -31.15 -23.25 -22.83
N GLU A 559 -29.98 -22.68 -22.54
CA GLU A 559 -28.91 -22.48 -23.53
C GLU A 559 -28.27 -23.82 -23.92
N VAL A 560 -27.94 -24.66 -22.93
CA VAL A 560 -27.30 -25.96 -23.20
C VAL A 560 -28.27 -26.96 -23.84
N ARG A 561 -29.58 -26.97 -23.54
CA ARG A 561 -30.54 -27.77 -24.32
C ARG A 561 -30.64 -27.30 -25.76
N SER A 562 -30.67 -25.98 -25.99
CA SER A 562 -30.73 -25.44 -27.36
C SER A 562 -29.50 -25.85 -28.17
N LEU A 563 -28.31 -25.75 -27.56
CA LEU A 563 -27.05 -26.15 -28.15
C LEU A 563 -26.94 -27.67 -28.37
N ALA A 564 -27.35 -28.48 -27.39
CA ALA A 564 -27.35 -29.95 -27.49
C ALA A 564 -28.39 -30.48 -28.47
N SER A 565 -29.55 -29.84 -28.60
CA SER A 565 -30.56 -30.16 -29.63
C SER A 565 -30.03 -29.86 -31.03
N LEU A 566 -29.33 -28.73 -31.22
CA LEU A 566 -28.64 -28.43 -32.47
C LEU A 566 -27.61 -29.54 -32.79
N TYR A 567 -26.76 -29.87 -31.82
CA TYR A 567 -25.68 -30.85 -32.01
C TYR A 567 -26.20 -32.28 -32.27
N SER A 568 -27.28 -32.68 -31.60
CA SER A 568 -27.93 -33.98 -31.80
C SER A 568 -28.61 -34.11 -33.17
N THR A 569 -29.01 -32.99 -33.79
CA THR A 569 -29.60 -32.98 -35.14
C THR A 569 -28.53 -33.20 -36.21
N VAL A 570 -27.26 -32.95 -35.88
CA VAL A 570 -26.11 -32.99 -36.80
C VAL A 570 -25.27 -34.27 -36.61
N GLY A 571 -25.83 -35.31 -35.98
CA GLY A 571 -25.24 -36.66 -35.95
C GLY A 571 -23.93 -36.84 -35.15
N GLY A 572 -23.37 -35.78 -34.57
CA GLY A 572 -22.19 -35.85 -33.70
C GLY A 572 -20.87 -36.21 -34.39
N SER A 573 -20.77 -36.07 -35.72
CA SER A 573 -19.52 -36.26 -36.48
C SER A 573 -19.22 -35.08 -37.40
N ALA A 574 -17.94 -34.87 -37.72
CA ALA A 574 -17.51 -33.79 -38.61
C ALA A 574 -18.11 -33.90 -40.02
N ASP A 575 -18.28 -35.13 -40.53
CA ASP A 575 -18.84 -35.40 -41.86
C ASP A 575 -20.34 -35.06 -41.94
N ALA A 576 -21.09 -35.32 -40.86
CA ALA A 576 -22.50 -34.95 -40.76
C ALA A 576 -22.69 -33.44 -40.61
N LEU A 577 -21.72 -32.74 -40.01
CA LEU A 577 -21.68 -31.28 -39.94
C LEU A 577 -21.49 -30.63 -41.31
N ALA A 578 -20.70 -31.24 -42.20
CA ALA A 578 -20.55 -30.78 -43.59
C ALA A 578 -21.84 -30.96 -44.40
N LEU A 579 -22.49 -32.13 -44.27
CA LEU A 579 -23.75 -32.45 -44.96
C LEU A 579 -24.93 -31.53 -44.53
N TYR A 580 -24.97 -31.11 -43.27
CA TYR A 580 -26.02 -30.20 -42.76
C TYR A 580 -26.05 -28.83 -43.46
N PHE A 581 -24.91 -28.37 -43.97
CA PHE A 581 -24.83 -27.13 -44.77
C PHE A 581 -25.14 -27.34 -46.27
N GLY A 582 -25.49 -28.56 -46.69
CA GLY A 582 -25.97 -28.85 -48.05
C GLY A 582 -24.87 -29.04 -49.10
N GLU A 583 -23.61 -29.19 -48.67
CA GLU A 583 -22.43 -29.27 -49.55
C GLU A 583 -21.96 -30.73 -49.70
N ASP A 584 -21.64 -31.16 -50.93
CA ASP A 584 -21.09 -32.49 -51.23
C ASP A 584 -19.57 -32.52 -50.93
N PRO A 585 -19.09 -33.28 -49.93
CA PRO A 585 -17.68 -33.30 -49.53
C PRO A 585 -16.72 -33.74 -50.65
N ALA A 586 -17.22 -34.41 -51.69
CA ALA A 586 -16.40 -34.88 -52.81
C ALA A 586 -16.16 -33.82 -53.90
N ARG A 587 -16.80 -32.63 -53.83
CA ARG A 587 -16.90 -31.72 -55.00
C ARG A 587 -16.54 -30.25 -54.78
N VAL A 588 -16.18 -29.83 -53.57
CA VAL A 588 -15.97 -28.41 -53.24
C VAL A 588 -14.53 -28.13 -52.80
N PRO A 589 -13.82 -27.15 -53.38
CA PRO A 589 -12.49 -26.76 -52.92
C PRO A 589 -12.51 -26.23 -51.49
N PHE A 590 -11.55 -26.67 -50.67
CA PHE A 590 -11.39 -26.30 -49.25
C PHE A 590 -11.49 -24.78 -48.99
N GLU A 591 -10.97 -23.96 -49.90
CA GLU A 591 -11.00 -22.49 -49.84
C GLU A 591 -12.43 -21.92 -49.78
N GLN A 592 -13.40 -22.58 -50.44
CA GLN A 592 -14.78 -22.15 -50.51
C GLN A 592 -15.55 -22.47 -49.20
N VAL A 593 -15.20 -23.59 -48.55
CA VAL A 593 -15.70 -23.95 -47.21
C VAL A 593 -15.13 -23.00 -46.15
N VAL A 594 -13.82 -22.69 -46.22
CA VAL A 594 -13.18 -21.71 -45.31
C VAL A 594 -13.78 -20.31 -45.49
N SER A 595 -14.04 -19.87 -46.72
CA SER A 595 -14.72 -18.60 -47.02
C SER A 595 -16.12 -18.53 -46.38
N THR A 596 -16.90 -19.62 -46.51
CA THR A 596 -18.26 -19.71 -45.94
C THR A 596 -18.23 -19.70 -44.40
N LEU A 597 -17.30 -20.43 -43.78
CA LEU A 597 -17.08 -20.41 -42.32
C LEU A 597 -16.63 -19.03 -41.82
N GLN A 598 -15.71 -18.34 -42.52
CA GLN A 598 -15.30 -16.98 -42.17
C GLN A 598 -16.45 -15.98 -42.27
N ASN A 599 -17.34 -16.13 -43.25
CA ASN A 599 -18.55 -15.31 -43.35
C ASN A 599 -19.54 -15.62 -42.22
N PHE A 600 -19.72 -16.90 -41.87
CA PHE A 600 -20.56 -17.31 -40.74
C PHE A 600 -20.05 -16.71 -39.42
N VAL A 601 -18.75 -16.84 -39.11
CA VAL A 601 -18.14 -16.23 -37.92
C VAL A 601 -18.33 -14.71 -37.90
N ARG A 602 -18.14 -14.03 -39.04
CA ARG A 602 -18.30 -12.57 -39.14
C ARG A 602 -19.75 -12.12 -38.92
N ILE A 603 -20.72 -12.87 -39.42
CA ILE A 603 -22.15 -12.62 -39.20
C ILE A 603 -22.52 -12.94 -37.75
N PHE A 604 -22.05 -14.06 -37.20
CA PHE A 604 -22.31 -14.48 -35.83
C PHE A 604 -21.78 -13.47 -34.80
N VAL A 605 -20.53 -13.01 -34.94
CA VAL A 605 -19.95 -11.97 -34.06
C VAL A 605 -20.78 -10.69 -34.13
N ARG A 606 -21.17 -10.25 -35.33
CA ARG A 606 -22.01 -9.06 -35.51
C ARG A 606 -23.41 -9.22 -34.88
N SER A 607 -24.06 -10.37 -35.06
CA SER A 607 -25.36 -10.66 -34.46
C SER A 607 -25.28 -10.80 -32.94
N HIS A 608 -24.19 -11.34 -32.42
CA HIS A 608 -23.91 -11.40 -30.98
C HIS A 608 -23.71 -9.99 -30.40
N GLU A 609 -22.93 -9.12 -31.06
CA GLU A 609 -22.81 -7.71 -30.67
C GLU A 609 -24.16 -6.95 -30.70
N GLU A 610 -24.97 -7.14 -31.75
CA GLU A 610 -26.28 -6.51 -31.88
C GLU A 610 -27.24 -7.02 -30.78
N ASN A 611 -27.23 -8.32 -30.47
CA ASN A 611 -27.99 -8.89 -29.34
C ASN A 611 -27.51 -8.37 -27.97
N CYS A 612 -26.20 -8.28 -27.73
CA CYS A 612 -25.64 -7.73 -26.50
C CYS A 612 -26.06 -6.26 -26.31
N LYS A 613 -26.00 -5.43 -27.36
CA LYS A 613 -26.49 -4.05 -27.35
C LYS A 613 -28.00 -3.97 -27.07
N GLN A 614 -28.78 -4.96 -27.52
CA GLN A 614 -30.23 -5.01 -27.32
C GLN A 614 -30.60 -5.45 -25.88
N VAL A 615 -29.88 -6.44 -25.32
CA VAL A 615 -29.98 -6.84 -23.91
C VAL A 615 -29.54 -5.70 -22.98
N GLU A 616 -28.49 -4.95 -23.31
CA GLU A 616 -28.12 -3.73 -22.59
C GLU A 616 -29.21 -2.65 -22.67
N PHE A 617 -29.83 -2.45 -23.84
CA PHE A 617 -30.88 -1.46 -24.01
C PHE A 617 -32.15 -1.82 -23.21
N GLU A 618 -32.53 -3.10 -23.19
CA GLU A 618 -33.66 -3.59 -22.39
C GLU A 618 -33.35 -3.55 -20.89
N LYS A 619 -32.14 -3.95 -20.45
CA LYS A 619 -31.68 -3.72 -19.07
C LYS A 619 -31.75 -2.24 -18.69
N ARG A 620 -31.25 -1.32 -19.53
CA ARG A 620 -31.30 0.13 -19.28
C ARG A 620 -32.74 0.69 -19.27
N ARG A 621 -33.68 0.09 -19.99
CA ARG A 621 -35.11 0.45 -19.92
C ARG A 621 -35.76 -0.02 -18.63
N VAL A 622 -35.70 -1.32 -18.34
CA VAL A 622 -36.26 -1.91 -17.11
C VAL A 622 -35.62 -1.28 -15.87
N GLN A 623 -34.33 -0.98 -15.92
CA GLN A 623 -33.64 -0.29 -14.84
C GLN A 623 -34.07 1.18 -14.71
N LYS A 624 -34.32 1.94 -15.79
CA LYS A 624 -34.90 3.29 -15.68
C LYS A 624 -36.32 3.29 -15.11
N GLU A 625 -37.14 2.33 -15.52
CA GLU A 625 -38.51 2.16 -15.01
C GLU A 625 -38.48 1.76 -13.51
N THR A 626 -37.57 0.88 -13.10
CA THR A 626 -37.40 0.46 -11.69
C THR A 626 -36.68 1.50 -10.82
N GLU A 627 -35.78 2.31 -11.37
CA GLU A 627 -35.08 3.38 -10.63
C GLU A 627 -36.02 4.56 -10.32
N ASN A 628 -36.94 4.93 -11.21
CA ASN A 628 -37.89 6.03 -10.97
C ASN A 628 -38.80 5.83 -9.74
N ASP A 629 -39.13 4.59 -9.40
CA ASP A 629 -39.90 4.24 -8.19
C ASP A 629 -39.02 4.06 -6.93
N LYS A 630 -37.72 3.76 -7.08
CA LYS A 630 -36.81 3.51 -5.94
C LYS A 630 -36.02 4.72 -5.45
N LEU A 631 -36.07 5.85 -6.17
CA LEU A 631 -35.13 6.99 -6.06
C LEU A 631 -35.72 8.28 -5.45
N LYS A 632 -36.40 8.21 -4.29
CA LYS A 632 -36.88 9.41 -3.57
C LYS A 632 -36.82 9.17 -2.05
N LYS A 633 -35.81 9.70 -1.33
CA LYS A 633 -35.61 9.47 0.12
C LYS A 633 -34.92 10.66 0.80
N GLY A 634 -35.65 11.37 1.67
CA GLY A 634 -35.17 12.57 2.37
C GLY A 634 -35.83 12.76 3.75
N GLY A 635 -36.15 14.02 4.10
CA GLY A 635 -36.70 14.40 5.41
C GLY A 635 -38.07 13.78 5.76
N ALA A 636 -38.81 13.26 4.78
CA ALA A 636 -40.14 12.65 4.98
C ALA A 636 -40.09 11.17 5.40
N SER A 637 -38.90 10.56 5.60
CA SER A 637 -38.77 9.12 5.79
C SER A 637 -37.62 8.73 6.72
N GLY A 638 -37.68 7.52 7.30
CA GLY A 638 -36.63 6.95 8.15
C GLY A 638 -36.15 7.91 9.26
N ILE A 639 -34.85 8.15 9.32
CA ILE A 639 -34.19 9.07 10.28
C ILE A 639 -34.80 10.47 10.21
N GLY A 640 -35.14 10.99 9.03
CA GLY A 640 -35.68 12.34 8.86
C GLY A 640 -37.07 12.50 9.49
N ALA A 641 -37.95 11.52 9.30
CA ALA A 641 -39.30 11.54 9.87
C ALA A 641 -39.29 11.38 11.39
N GLU A 642 -38.37 10.56 11.92
CA GLU A 642 -38.23 10.37 13.37
C GLU A 642 -37.55 11.58 14.04
N ALA A 643 -36.56 12.19 13.40
CA ALA A 643 -36.00 13.47 13.83
C ALA A 643 -37.05 14.59 13.82
N ALA A 644 -37.91 14.67 12.80
CA ALA A 644 -38.99 15.66 12.76
C ALA A 644 -39.93 15.53 13.98
N ARG A 645 -40.39 14.30 14.30
CA ARG A 645 -41.18 14.03 15.51
C ARG A 645 -40.43 14.44 16.78
N LEU A 646 -39.24 13.87 16.98
CA LEU A 646 -38.44 14.02 18.19
C LEU A 646 -38.03 15.49 18.46
N PHE A 647 -37.77 16.28 17.42
CA PHE A 647 -37.51 17.72 17.55
C PHE A 647 -38.78 18.50 17.94
N THR A 648 -39.94 18.18 17.34
CA THR A 648 -41.22 18.83 17.74
C THR A 648 -41.71 18.44 19.13
N ASP A 649 -41.28 17.30 19.67
CA ASP A 649 -41.56 16.89 21.04
C ASP A 649 -40.68 17.65 22.06
N GLN A 650 -39.51 18.15 21.63
CA GLN A 650 -38.72 19.15 22.35
C GLN A 650 -39.16 20.61 22.09
N GLY A 651 -40.34 20.81 21.48
CA GLY A 651 -40.92 22.13 21.25
C GLY A 651 -40.39 22.89 20.02
N ALA A 652 -39.53 22.29 19.19
CA ALA A 652 -39.10 22.92 17.94
C ALA A 652 -40.26 23.07 16.95
N LYS A 653 -40.21 24.09 16.10
CA LYS A 653 -41.07 24.21 14.91
C LYS A 653 -40.31 23.70 13.70
N VAL A 654 -40.83 22.67 13.04
CA VAL A 654 -40.08 21.91 12.01
C VAL A 654 -40.67 22.15 10.61
N VAL A 655 -39.80 22.49 9.66
CA VAL A 655 -40.10 22.41 8.23
C VAL A 655 -39.47 21.13 7.67
N ILE A 656 -40.32 20.18 7.28
CA ILE A 656 -39.91 18.94 6.63
C ILE A 656 -39.70 19.25 5.15
N VAL A 657 -38.48 19.01 4.66
CA VAL A 657 -38.10 19.25 3.27
C VAL A 657 -37.79 17.92 2.58
N ASP A 658 -38.53 17.59 1.52
CA ASP A 658 -38.36 16.35 0.74
C ASP A 658 -38.94 16.55 -0.69
N ILE A 659 -38.58 15.67 -1.62
CA ILE A 659 -39.20 15.56 -2.95
C ILE A 659 -40.50 14.74 -2.91
N GLN A 660 -40.69 13.93 -1.86
CA GLN A 660 -41.85 13.06 -1.61
C GLN A 660 -42.99 13.83 -0.93
N GLU A 661 -43.80 14.47 -1.76
CA GLU A 661 -44.85 15.38 -1.30
C GLU A 661 -45.93 14.72 -0.43
N GLU A 662 -46.42 13.54 -0.80
CA GLU A 662 -47.46 12.84 -0.05
C GLU A 662 -46.95 12.38 1.33
N LEU A 663 -45.82 11.67 1.37
CA LEU A 663 -45.21 11.23 2.62
C LEU A 663 -44.84 12.41 3.53
N GLY A 664 -44.26 13.48 2.98
CA GLY A 664 -43.87 14.66 3.76
C GLY A 664 -45.07 15.39 4.36
N ARG A 665 -46.17 15.52 3.61
CA ARG A 665 -47.46 16.01 4.12
C ARG A 665 -48.01 15.09 5.22
N ASN A 666 -47.96 13.78 5.04
CA ASN A 666 -48.45 12.80 6.02
C ASN A 666 -47.66 12.87 7.34
N VAL A 667 -46.33 13.00 7.30
CA VAL A 667 -45.52 13.20 8.52
C VAL A 667 -45.87 14.53 9.18
N ALA A 668 -45.97 15.63 8.44
CA ALA A 668 -46.36 16.94 9.00
C ALA A 668 -47.76 16.91 9.64
N VAL A 669 -48.72 16.21 9.03
CA VAL A 669 -50.07 16.00 9.60
C VAL A 669 -50.00 15.14 10.87
N SER A 670 -49.19 14.08 10.91
CA SER A 670 -49.04 13.21 12.09
C SER A 670 -48.45 13.94 13.31
N ILE A 671 -47.65 14.97 13.09
CA ILE A 671 -47.05 15.80 14.15
C ILE A 671 -48.00 16.94 14.58
N GLY A 672 -48.78 17.46 13.63
CA GLY A 672 -49.72 18.56 13.81
C GLY A 672 -49.27 19.83 13.07
N LYS A 673 -50.20 20.42 12.30
CA LYS A 673 -49.95 21.51 11.33
C LYS A 673 -49.36 22.80 11.91
N GLU A 674 -49.46 23.02 13.22
CA GLU A 674 -48.87 24.17 13.91
C GLU A 674 -47.41 23.95 14.34
N ARG A 675 -47.02 22.70 14.60
CA ARG A 675 -45.66 22.32 15.01
C ARG A 675 -44.78 21.91 13.83
N ALA A 676 -45.38 21.27 12.82
CA ALA A 676 -44.68 20.84 11.62
C ALA A 676 -45.38 21.31 10.35
N SER A 677 -44.58 21.59 9.31
CA SER A 677 -45.09 21.79 7.95
C SER A 677 -44.16 21.22 6.90
N PHE A 678 -44.68 21.00 5.70
CA PHE A 678 -43.94 20.38 4.61
C PHE A 678 -43.64 21.39 3.50
N TYR A 679 -42.44 21.30 2.91
CA TYR A 679 -42.04 22.04 1.72
C TYR A 679 -41.44 21.08 0.69
N ARG A 680 -41.99 21.08 -0.53
CA ARG A 680 -41.48 20.26 -1.64
C ARG A 680 -40.19 20.86 -2.18
N CYS A 681 -39.10 20.09 -2.17
CA CYS A 681 -37.81 20.52 -2.71
C CYS A 681 -37.08 19.34 -3.36
N ASP A 682 -36.64 19.51 -4.61
CA ASP A 682 -35.53 18.73 -5.13
C ASP A 682 -34.21 19.38 -4.72
N ILE A 683 -33.34 18.65 -4.03
CA ILE A 683 -32.12 19.19 -3.46
C ILE A 683 -30.99 19.34 -4.50
N THR A 684 -31.15 18.77 -5.70
CA THR A 684 -30.21 19.05 -6.80
C THR A 684 -30.45 20.42 -7.41
N GLU A 685 -31.62 21.03 -7.20
CA GLU A 685 -31.97 22.36 -7.71
C GLU A 685 -31.71 23.43 -6.64
N GLU A 686 -30.58 24.12 -6.75
CA GLU A 686 -30.14 25.10 -5.74
C GLU A 686 -31.16 26.21 -5.47
N THR A 687 -31.92 26.62 -6.48
CA THR A 687 -33.00 27.61 -6.35
C THR A 687 -34.18 27.10 -5.52
N GLN A 688 -34.48 25.79 -5.56
CA GLN A 688 -35.48 25.19 -4.69
C GLN A 688 -34.99 25.12 -3.24
N VAL A 689 -33.70 24.82 -3.04
CA VAL A 689 -33.05 24.83 -1.71
C VAL A 689 -33.07 26.22 -1.08
N GLU A 690 -32.70 27.25 -1.84
CA GLU A 690 -32.79 28.66 -1.42
C GLU A 690 -34.22 29.03 -0.99
N ASN A 691 -35.21 28.67 -1.81
CA ASN A 691 -36.62 28.96 -1.53
C ASN A 691 -37.16 28.18 -0.31
N ALA A 692 -36.71 26.95 -0.07
CA ALA A 692 -37.06 26.17 1.12
C ALA A 692 -36.51 26.82 2.42
N VAL A 693 -35.29 27.35 2.37
CA VAL A 693 -34.70 28.12 3.48
C VAL A 693 -35.47 29.43 3.70
N LYS A 694 -35.75 30.20 2.64
CA LYS A 694 -36.55 31.43 2.71
C LYS A 694 -37.93 31.19 3.32
N PHE A 695 -38.66 30.19 2.84
CA PHE A 695 -39.96 29.79 3.39
C PHE A 695 -39.89 29.49 4.89
N THR A 696 -38.83 28.83 5.35
CA THR A 696 -38.63 28.52 6.78
C THR A 696 -38.43 29.79 7.60
N VAL A 697 -37.60 30.72 7.12
CA VAL A 697 -37.34 32.02 7.78
C VAL A 697 -38.56 32.94 7.74
N GLU A 698 -39.29 33.00 6.62
CA GLU A 698 -40.53 33.78 6.49
C GLU A 698 -41.61 33.27 7.46
N LYS A 699 -41.72 31.95 7.63
CA LYS A 699 -42.76 31.32 8.44
C LYS A 699 -42.46 31.31 9.94
N HIS A 700 -41.18 31.24 10.33
CA HIS A 700 -40.77 31.09 11.73
C HIS A 700 -39.86 32.23 12.24
N GLY A 701 -39.56 33.23 11.41
CA GLY A 701 -38.76 34.42 11.72
C GLY A 701 -37.24 34.19 11.65
N LYS A 702 -36.78 32.95 11.89
CA LYS A 702 -35.38 32.56 11.95
C LYS A 702 -35.20 31.06 11.62
N LEU A 703 -33.95 30.63 11.49
CA LEU A 703 -33.55 29.24 11.35
C LEU A 703 -32.46 28.94 12.39
N ASP A 704 -32.78 28.19 13.45
CA ASP A 704 -31.82 27.82 14.50
C ASP A 704 -31.01 26.56 14.15
N VAL A 705 -31.66 25.59 13.47
CA VAL A 705 -31.07 24.28 13.18
C VAL A 705 -31.37 23.83 11.76
N LEU A 706 -30.35 23.33 11.06
CA LEU A 706 -30.47 22.57 9.82
C LEU A 706 -30.09 21.11 10.08
N PHE A 707 -30.99 20.16 9.82
CA PHE A 707 -30.66 18.73 9.78
C PHE A 707 -30.69 18.21 8.33
N SER A 708 -29.51 18.12 7.72
CA SER A 708 -29.31 17.65 6.35
C SER A 708 -29.17 16.12 6.32
N ASN A 709 -30.30 15.42 6.22
CA ASN A 709 -30.39 13.95 6.24
C ASN A 709 -30.49 13.29 4.83
N ALA A 710 -30.86 14.05 3.80
CA ALA A 710 -31.18 13.49 2.49
C ALA A 710 -29.98 12.78 1.83
N GLY A 711 -30.25 11.67 1.15
CA GLY A 711 -29.22 10.95 0.42
C GLY A 711 -29.70 9.70 -0.32
N ILE A 712 -28.96 9.35 -1.37
CA ILE A 712 -29.16 8.17 -2.22
C ILE A 712 -27.90 7.31 -2.28
N LEU A 713 -27.99 6.13 -2.91
CA LEU A 713 -27.03 5.05 -2.78
C LEU A 713 -26.88 4.24 -4.09
N ASP A 714 -25.65 3.87 -4.43
CA ASP A 714 -25.30 2.95 -5.54
C ASP A 714 -25.53 1.47 -5.18
N PRO A 715 -25.68 0.57 -6.16
CA PRO A 715 -25.77 -0.85 -5.87
C PRO A 715 -24.39 -1.36 -5.44
N ARG A 716 -24.32 -2.57 -4.88
CA ARG A 716 -23.01 -3.22 -4.67
C ARG A 716 -22.47 -3.66 -6.04
N GLY A 717 -21.25 -3.26 -6.41
CA GLY A 717 -20.67 -3.50 -7.74
C GLY A 717 -19.19 -3.88 -7.72
N SER A 718 -18.59 -3.98 -8.91
CA SER A 718 -17.13 -3.87 -9.09
C SER A 718 -16.76 -2.42 -9.36
N ILE A 719 -15.52 -2.02 -9.07
CA ILE A 719 -15.00 -0.71 -9.49
C ILE A 719 -14.84 -0.63 -11.02
N LEU A 720 -14.67 -1.78 -11.69
CA LEU A 720 -14.55 -1.89 -13.15
C LEU A 720 -15.87 -1.56 -13.87
N ASP A 721 -17.01 -1.72 -13.18
CA ASP A 721 -18.37 -1.54 -13.71
C ASP A 721 -19.00 -0.21 -13.23
N LEU A 722 -18.18 0.78 -12.85
CA LEU A 722 -18.67 2.02 -12.24
C LEU A 722 -19.42 2.90 -13.26
N ASP A 723 -20.75 2.93 -13.15
CA ASP A 723 -21.62 3.88 -13.83
C ASP A 723 -21.35 5.31 -13.33
N LEU A 724 -20.67 6.11 -14.17
CA LEU A 724 -20.35 7.50 -13.88
C LEU A 724 -21.58 8.42 -13.86
N ASP A 725 -22.61 8.18 -14.68
CA ASP A 725 -23.84 8.97 -14.62
C ASP A 725 -24.52 8.77 -13.25
N ARG A 726 -24.47 7.54 -12.70
CA ARG A 726 -25.00 7.23 -11.37
C ARG A 726 -24.11 7.78 -10.25
N PHE A 727 -22.79 7.74 -10.42
CA PHE A 727 -21.83 8.38 -9.51
C PHE A 727 -22.12 9.89 -9.40
N ASP A 728 -22.28 10.57 -10.53
CA ASP A 728 -22.58 12.01 -10.60
C ASP A 728 -23.94 12.34 -9.97
N ARG A 729 -24.97 11.51 -10.18
CA ARG A 729 -26.27 11.66 -9.48
C ARG A 729 -26.09 11.56 -7.95
N ILE A 730 -25.27 10.63 -7.46
CA ILE A 730 -25.01 10.47 -6.03
C ILE A 730 -24.25 11.67 -5.47
N MET A 731 -23.25 12.20 -6.20
CA MET A 731 -22.54 13.42 -5.81
C MET A 731 -23.45 14.66 -5.83
N ALA A 732 -24.34 14.77 -6.82
CA ALA A 732 -25.30 15.86 -6.93
C ALA A 732 -26.27 15.91 -5.74
N VAL A 733 -26.76 14.75 -5.25
CA VAL A 733 -27.65 14.68 -4.09
C VAL A 733 -26.86 14.77 -2.78
N ASN A 734 -25.95 13.83 -2.53
CA ASN A 734 -25.33 13.63 -1.21
C ASN A 734 -24.29 14.70 -0.84
N VAL A 735 -23.66 15.35 -1.84
CA VAL A 735 -22.60 16.35 -1.61
C VAL A 735 -23.07 17.73 -2.04
N ARG A 736 -23.48 17.92 -3.31
CA ARG A 736 -23.87 19.24 -3.81
C ARG A 736 -25.17 19.74 -3.18
N GLY A 737 -26.19 18.88 -3.04
CA GLY A 737 -27.44 19.24 -2.36
C GLY A 737 -27.23 19.60 -0.89
N ALA A 738 -26.40 18.83 -0.17
CA ALA A 738 -25.99 19.17 1.19
C ALA A 738 -25.21 20.49 1.26
N ALA A 739 -24.28 20.74 0.34
CA ALA A 739 -23.53 22.00 0.25
C ALA A 739 -24.44 23.20 0.01
N ALA A 740 -25.45 23.07 -0.87
CA ALA A 740 -26.45 24.11 -1.12
C ALA A 740 -27.26 24.42 0.15
N PHE A 741 -27.69 23.40 0.90
CA PHE A 741 -28.38 23.61 2.18
C PHE A 741 -27.48 24.28 3.21
N ILE A 742 -26.23 23.83 3.37
CA ILE A 742 -25.26 24.46 4.29
C ILE A 742 -25.08 25.95 3.92
N LYS A 743 -24.83 26.25 2.64
CA LYS A 743 -24.66 27.62 2.12
C LYS A 743 -25.84 28.52 2.46
N HIS A 744 -27.05 28.12 2.09
CA HIS A 744 -28.25 28.96 2.24
C HIS A 744 -28.72 29.06 3.69
N ALA A 745 -28.67 27.97 4.45
CA ALA A 745 -29.00 27.99 5.88
C ALA A 745 -28.01 28.83 6.69
N ALA A 746 -26.71 28.68 6.44
CA ALA A 746 -25.70 29.51 7.09
C ALA A 746 -25.83 30.99 6.70
N GLY A 747 -26.11 31.29 5.43
CA GLY A 747 -26.40 32.65 4.98
C GLY A 747 -27.57 33.28 5.75
N ALA A 748 -28.69 32.56 5.87
CA ALA A 748 -29.85 33.00 6.63
C ALA A 748 -29.57 33.16 8.14
N MET A 749 -28.82 32.23 8.74
CA MET A 749 -28.38 32.32 10.14
C MET A 749 -27.54 33.58 10.37
N VAL A 750 -26.54 33.83 9.52
CA VAL A 750 -25.65 35.01 9.60
C VAL A 750 -26.43 36.31 9.40
N GLU A 751 -27.31 36.39 8.39
CA GLU A 751 -28.13 37.58 8.12
C GLU A 751 -29.04 37.93 9.32
N LYS A 752 -29.62 36.92 9.98
CA LYS A 752 -30.47 37.11 11.17
C LYS A 752 -29.69 37.18 12.50
N GLY A 753 -28.35 37.16 12.48
CA GLY A 753 -27.54 37.11 13.70
C GLY A 753 -27.82 35.90 14.59
N THR A 754 -28.35 34.82 14.02
CA THR A 754 -28.77 33.60 14.73
C THR A 754 -27.57 32.68 14.89
N ARG A 755 -27.16 32.44 16.14
CA ARG A 755 -26.28 31.33 16.50
C ARG A 755 -27.06 30.04 16.31
N GLY A 756 -26.47 29.04 15.66
CA GLY A 756 -27.21 27.86 15.21
C GLY A 756 -26.38 26.59 15.11
N SER A 757 -27.03 25.49 14.73
CA SER A 757 -26.38 24.20 14.51
C SER A 757 -26.76 23.60 13.16
N ILE A 758 -25.76 23.16 12.41
CA ILE A 758 -25.92 22.44 11.15
C ILE A 758 -25.44 21.01 11.39
N VAL A 759 -26.36 20.05 11.24
CA VAL A 759 -26.10 18.63 11.46
C VAL A 759 -26.33 17.90 10.14
N CYS A 760 -25.32 17.18 9.66
CA CYS A 760 -25.36 16.44 8.40
C CYS A 760 -25.30 14.93 8.66
N THR A 761 -26.13 14.14 7.99
CA THR A 761 -26.06 12.67 8.10
C THR A 761 -24.98 12.14 7.15
N THR A 762 -23.86 11.70 7.70
CA THR A 762 -22.75 11.11 6.96
C THR A 762 -23.00 9.59 6.82
N SER A 763 -22.08 8.75 7.31
CA SER A 763 -22.13 7.28 7.37
C SER A 763 -20.84 6.82 8.06
N VAL A 764 -20.77 5.64 8.67
CA VAL A 764 -19.45 5.00 8.95
C VAL A 764 -18.59 4.92 7.67
N SER A 765 -19.22 4.84 6.50
CA SER A 765 -18.58 4.86 5.18
C SER A 765 -17.89 6.19 4.80
N SER A 766 -17.89 7.22 5.67
CA SER A 766 -17.02 8.40 5.53
C SER A 766 -15.65 8.23 6.19
N GLU A 767 -15.43 7.12 6.89
CA GLU A 767 -14.20 6.83 7.65
C GLU A 767 -13.64 5.44 7.36
N ILE A 768 -14.50 4.47 7.03
CA ILE A 768 -14.10 3.11 6.63
C ILE A 768 -14.54 2.77 5.20
N GLY A 769 -13.69 2.05 4.47
CA GLY A 769 -14.00 1.45 3.18
C GLY A 769 -14.63 0.05 3.30
N GLY A 770 -14.86 -0.62 2.16
CA GLY A 770 -15.18 -2.06 2.11
C GLY A 770 -16.62 -2.45 1.76
N GLY A 771 -17.51 -1.50 1.43
CA GLY A 771 -18.93 -1.80 1.16
C GLY A 771 -19.32 -2.19 -0.28
N ARG A 772 -18.37 -2.23 -1.24
CA ARG A 772 -18.61 -2.35 -2.70
C ARG A 772 -19.57 -1.29 -3.29
N ARG A 773 -19.76 -0.16 -2.59
CA ARG A 773 -20.61 0.98 -2.96
C ARG A 773 -19.73 2.22 -3.12
N HIS A 774 -19.10 2.34 -4.27
CA HIS A 774 -18.04 3.30 -4.56
C HIS A 774 -18.55 4.75 -4.56
N GLY A 775 -19.69 5.02 -5.21
CA GLY A 775 -20.28 6.36 -5.29
C GLY A 775 -20.74 6.86 -3.92
N TYR A 776 -21.46 6.04 -3.17
CA TYR A 776 -21.90 6.38 -1.82
C TYR A 776 -20.70 6.65 -0.89
N THR A 777 -19.71 5.76 -0.87
CA THR A 777 -18.51 5.90 -0.02
C THR A 777 -17.76 7.20 -0.33
N ALA A 778 -17.51 7.49 -1.62
CA ALA A 778 -16.88 8.74 -2.05
C ALA A 778 -17.71 9.97 -1.64
N SER A 779 -19.03 9.92 -1.82
CA SER A 779 -19.92 11.03 -1.47
C SER A 779 -19.94 11.33 0.04
N LYS A 780 -19.88 10.30 0.89
CA LYS A 780 -19.88 10.49 2.35
C LYS A 780 -18.53 10.99 2.87
N HIS A 781 -17.41 10.61 2.24
CA HIS A 781 -16.11 11.26 2.48
C HIS A 781 -16.12 12.73 2.03
N GLY A 782 -16.69 13.04 0.86
CA GLY A 782 -16.82 14.41 0.35
C GLY A 782 -17.66 15.31 1.27
N LEU A 783 -18.80 14.80 1.77
CA LEU A 783 -19.64 15.48 2.75
C LEU A 783 -18.90 15.73 4.08
N LEU A 784 -18.10 14.76 4.57
CA LEU A 784 -17.26 14.96 5.75
C LEU A 784 -16.19 16.04 5.53
N GLY A 785 -15.63 16.13 4.33
CA GLY A 785 -14.76 17.25 3.93
C GLY A 785 -15.45 18.62 4.05
N LEU A 786 -16.68 18.73 3.52
CA LEU A 786 -17.49 19.95 3.62
C LEU A 786 -17.83 20.35 5.06
N ILE A 787 -18.16 19.39 5.92
CA ILE A 787 -18.45 19.63 7.34
C ILE A 787 -17.22 20.26 8.03
N ARG A 788 -16.04 19.69 7.79
CA ARG A 788 -14.77 20.13 8.40
C ARG A 788 -14.29 21.50 7.90
N THR A 789 -14.60 21.88 6.65
CA THR A 789 -14.28 23.23 6.16
C THR A 789 -15.30 24.26 6.62
N ALA A 790 -16.59 23.94 6.54
CA ALA A 790 -17.67 24.84 6.95
C ALA A 790 -17.64 25.14 8.46
N CYS A 791 -17.28 24.18 9.33
CA CYS A 791 -17.19 24.43 10.77
C CYS A 791 -16.14 25.50 11.13
N GLY A 792 -15.01 25.52 10.41
CA GLY A 792 -13.92 26.48 10.64
C GLY A 792 -14.28 27.89 10.19
N GLU A 793 -15.02 28.04 9.09
CA GLU A 793 -15.47 29.35 8.63
C GLU A 793 -16.65 29.88 9.47
N LEU A 794 -17.67 29.05 9.71
CA LEU A 794 -18.93 29.47 10.31
C LEU A 794 -18.86 29.65 11.84
N GLY A 795 -17.84 29.08 12.49
CA GLY A 795 -17.63 29.20 13.94
C GLY A 795 -17.54 30.65 14.45
N LYS A 796 -17.01 31.58 13.63
CA LYS A 796 -16.94 33.03 13.97
C LYS A 796 -18.32 33.70 14.12
N TYR A 797 -19.37 33.09 13.55
CA TYR A 797 -20.76 33.53 13.69
C TYR A 797 -21.51 32.78 14.80
N GLY A 798 -20.82 31.89 15.54
CA GLY A 798 -21.44 31.02 16.54
C GLY A 798 -22.32 29.93 15.93
N ILE A 799 -22.09 29.57 14.66
CA ILE A 799 -22.76 28.46 13.97
C ILE A 799 -21.87 27.23 14.03
N ARG A 800 -22.41 26.11 14.52
CA ARG A 800 -21.72 24.82 14.63
C ARG A 800 -22.04 23.96 13.42
N VAL A 801 -21.09 23.14 12.95
CA VAL A 801 -21.32 22.21 11.83
C VAL A 801 -20.78 20.85 12.20
N ASN A 802 -21.62 19.81 12.24
CA ASN A 802 -21.24 18.46 12.66
C ASN A 802 -21.85 17.39 11.74
N GLY A 803 -21.22 16.22 11.71
CA GLY A 803 -21.72 15.00 11.11
C GLY A 803 -22.27 14.01 12.13
N VAL A 804 -23.29 13.27 11.75
CA VAL A 804 -23.73 12.04 12.44
C VAL A 804 -23.47 10.86 11.51
N ALA A 805 -22.65 9.91 11.95
CA ALA A 805 -22.15 8.79 11.16
C ALA A 805 -22.79 7.47 11.62
N PRO A 806 -24.03 7.14 11.19
CA PRO A 806 -24.66 5.88 11.55
C PRO A 806 -23.95 4.68 10.89
N TYR A 807 -23.99 3.54 11.56
CA TYR A 807 -23.81 2.23 10.91
C TYR A 807 -25.00 1.93 9.99
N ALA A 808 -25.05 0.72 9.42
CA ALA A 808 -26.24 0.28 8.71
C ALA A 808 -27.39 0.01 9.69
N LEU A 809 -28.56 0.56 9.38
CA LEU A 809 -29.83 0.33 10.07
C LEU A 809 -30.94 0.14 9.03
N ALA A 810 -32.06 -0.46 9.43
CA ALA A 810 -33.25 -0.49 8.58
C ALA A 810 -33.86 0.91 8.44
N THR A 811 -33.94 1.35 7.19
CA THR A 811 -34.63 2.55 6.74
C THR A 811 -35.09 2.27 5.32
N PRO A 812 -35.98 3.09 4.73
CA PRO A 812 -36.27 2.97 3.30
C PRO A 812 -35.04 3.02 2.38
N LEU A 813 -33.88 3.54 2.83
CA LEU A 813 -32.63 3.53 2.04
C LEU A 813 -32.01 2.12 1.92
N THR A 814 -32.29 1.24 2.87
CA THR A 814 -31.70 -0.10 3.01
C THR A 814 -32.70 -1.24 2.88
N SER A 815 -33.99 -1.00 3.11
CA SER A 815 -35.09 -1.97 3.00
C SER A 815 -36.25 -1.43 2.16
N HIS A 816 -37.10 -2.34 1.67
CA HIS A 816 -38.25 -2.04 0.81
C HIS A 816 -39.59 -2.46 1.42
N ASP A 817 -39.57 -3.35 2.41
CA ASP A 817 -40.70 -3.94 3.12
C ASP A 817 -40.25 -4.35 4.54
N GLU A 818 -41.17 -4.87 5.35
CA GLU A 818 -40.88 -5.28 6.74
C GLU A 818 -39.95 -6.50 6.81
N GLU A 819 -39.99 -7.41 5.83
CA GLU A 819 -39.15 -8.60 5.81
C GLU A 819 -37.68 -8.24 5.53
N THR A 820 -37.42 -7.42 4.50
CA THR A 820 -36.09 -6.89 4.20
C THR A 820 -35.59 -5.94 5.28
N ALA A 821 -36.47 -5.19 5.97
CA ALA A 821 -36.09 -4.41 7.14
C ALA A 821 -35.57 -5.30 8.28
N ARG A 822 -36.31 -6.37 8.58
CA ARG A 822 -35.93 -7.34 9.61
C ARG A 822 -34.65 -8.09 9.26
N GLN A 823 -34.48 -8.53 8.02
CA GLN A 823 -33.23 -9.17 7.55
C GLN A 823 -32.03 -8.23 7.68
N VAL A 824 -32.20 -6.94 7.35
CA VAL A 824 -31.19 -5.88 7.53
C VAL A 824 -30.84 -5.71 9.01
N GLU A 825 -31.85 -5.62 9.89
CA GLU A 825 -31.62 -5.52 11.35
C GLU A 825 -30.91 -6.74 11.92
N GLU A 826 -31.32 -7.96 11.55
CA GLU A 826 -30.70 -9.22 11.99
C GLU A 826 -29.25 -9.34 11.47
N GLU A 827 -28.97 -9.03 10.19
CA GLU A 827 -27.62 -9.07 9.62
C GLU A 827 -26.67 -8.09 10.33
N PHE A 828 -27.13 -6.86 10.57
CA PHE A 828 -26.30 -5.81 11.18
C PHE A 828 -26.19 -5.93 12.70
N ALA A 829 -27.20 -6.47 13.40
CA ALA A 829 -27.09 -6.80 14.83
C ALA A 829 -26.14 -7.98 15.07
N ALA A 830 -26.13 -8.99 14.18
CA ALA A 830 -25.17 -10.09 14.24
C ALA A 830 -23.72 -9.59 14.09
N LYS A 831 -23.48 -8.63 13.18
CA LYS A 831 -22.17 -8.04 12.89
C LYS A 831 -21.77 -6.87 13.81
N GLY A 832 -22.73 -6.27 14.52
CA GLY A 832 -22.49 -5.17 15.46
C GLY A 832 -21.67 -5.61 16.67
N VAL A 833 -20.83 -4.70 17.17
CA VAL A 833 -19.94 -4.96 18.32
C VAL A 833 -20.73 -4.90 19.63
N LEU A 834 -21.54 -3.85 19.82
CA LEU A 834 -22.50 -3.76 20.92
C LEU A 834 -23.65 -4.77 20.76
N LYS A 835 -23.67 -5.81 21.60
CA LYS A 835 -24.73 -6.83 21.61
C LYS A 835 -25.96 -6.39 22.39
N GLY A 836 -27.13 -6.91 22.00
CA GLY A 836 -28.42 -6.66 22.67
C GLY A 836 -29.14 -5.37 22.26
N VAL A 837 -28.52 -4.51 21.44
CA VAL A 837 -29.13 -3.26 20.93
C VAL A 837 -29.10 -3.25 19.42
N VAL A 838 -30.28 -3.07 18.79
CA VAL A 838 -30.40 -2.87 17.34
C VAL A 838 -30.40 -1.37 17.03
N LEU A 839 -29.56 -0.94 16.09
CA LEU A 839 -29.53 0.45 15.65
C LEU A 839 -30.80 0.76 14.84
N ASN A 840 -31.53 1.80 15.23
CA ASN A 840 -32.77 2.24 14.60
C ASN A 840 -32.75 3.75 14.32
N ALA A 841 -33.74 4.24 13.57
CA ALA A 841 -33.84 5.64 13.17
C ALA A 841 -33.87 6.62 14.36
N ARG A 842 -34.45 6.22 15.50
CA ARG A 842 -34.60 7.04 16.70
C ARG A 842 -33.26 7.28 17.40
N HIS A 843 -32.38 6.27 17.46
CA HIS A 843 -31.03 6.44 18.01
C HIS A 843 -30.23 7.49 17.23
N VAL A 844 -30.31 7.47 15.89
CA VAL A 844 -29.63 8.47 15.05
C VAL A 844 -30.26 9.86 15.22
N ALA A 845 -31.59 9.94 15.31
CA ALA A 845 -32.32 11.19 15.56
C ALA A 845 -32.00 11.81 16.95
N GLN A 846 -31.79 10.99 17.98
CA GLN A 846 -31.38 11.45 19.32
C GLN A 846 -29.98 12.08 19.29
N VAL A 847 -29.03 11.49 18.56
CA VAL A 847 -27.68 12.07 18.39
C VAL A 847 -27.73 13.36 17.57
N ALA A 848 -28.59 13.42 16.55
CA ALA A 848 -28.84 14.66 15.80
C ALA A 848 -29.47 15.76 16.69
N LEU A 849 -30.38 15.42 17.61
CA LEU A 849 -30.94 16.34 18.59
C LEU A 849 -29.87 16.84 19.57
N PHE A 850 -29.04 15.95 20.11
CA PHE A 850 -27.92 16.35 20.98
C PHE A 850 -27.03 17.37 20.30
N LEU A 851 -26.60 17.10 19.06
CA LEU A 851 -25.79 18.02 18.25
C LEU A 851 -26.52 19.31 17.84
N ALA A 852 -27.85 19.30 17.78
CA ALA A 852 -28.66 20.49 17.58
C ALA A 852 -28.77 21.37 18.85
N SER A 853 -28.83 20.74 20.02
CA SER A 853 -29.05 21.38 21.32
C SER A 853 -27.85 22.16 21.88
N ASP A 854 -28.08 22.94 22.94
CA ASP A 854 -27.03 23.64 23.70
C ASP A 854 -26.12 22.71 24.51
N GLU A 855 -26.51 21.44 24.75
CA GLU A 855 -25.63 20.46 25.41
C GLU A 855 -24.35 20.18 24.61
N SER A 856 -24.39 20.46 23.30
CA SER A 856 -23.26 20.33 22.38
C SER A 856 -22.64 21.68 21.99
N VAL A 857 -22.82 22.74 22.78
CA VAL A 857 -22.36 24.12 22.48
C VAL A 857 -20.88 24.25 22.12
N TYR A 858 -20.01 23.36 22.60
CA TYR A 858 -18.58 23.33 22.27
C TYR A 858 -18.18 22.23 21.28
N VAL A 859 -19.15 21.51 20.71
CA VAL A 859 -18.95 20.45 19.71
C VAL A 859 -19.20 21.01 18.31
N SER A 860 -18.14 21.10 17.50
CA SER A 860 -18.16 21.51 16.10
C SER A 860 -17.06 20.78 15.31
N GLY A 861 -17.29 20.51 14.03
CA GLY A 861 -16.37 19.80 13.14
C GLY A 861 -16.28 18.29 13.36
N GLN A 862 -17.07 17.73 14.29
CA GLN A 862 -17.04 16.32 14.62
C GLN A 862 -17.86 15.48 13.64
N ASN A 863 -17.53 14.19 13.54
CA ASN A 863 -18.31 13.19 12.83
C ASN A 863 -18.68 12.09 13.82
N LEU A 864 -19.79 12.26 14.51
CA LEU A 864 -20.13 11.45 15.67
C LEU A 864 -20.66 10.09 15.23
N ALA A 865 -19.86 9.04 15.44
CA ALA A 865 -20.22 7.66 15.11
C ALA A 865 -21.42 7.17 15.94
N VAL A 866 -22.38 6.54 15.26
CA VAL A 866 -23.56 5.90 15.87
C VAL A 866 -23.61 4.46 15.36
N ASP A 867 -22.65 3.67 15.81
CA ASP A 867 -22.30 2.37 15.22
C ASP A 867 -22.06 1.22 16.21
N GLY A 868 -22.26 1.48 17.52
CA GLY A 868 -22.00 0.51 18.58
C GLY A 868 -20.54 0.05 18.68
N GLY A 869 -19.57 0.83 18.16
CA GLY A 869 -18.14 0.50 18.16
C GLY A 869 -17.65 -0.21 16.90
N TYR A 870 -18.49 -0.42 15.88
CA TYR A 870 -18.14 -1.16 14.67
C TYR A 870 -16.92 -0.61 13.90
N SER A 871 -16.81 0.71 13.75
CA SER A 871 -15.68 1.37 13.07
C SER A 871 -14.36 1.27 13.85
N MET A 872 -14.44 1.14 15.18
CA MET A 872 -13.30 1.10 16.09
C MET A 872 -12.77 -0.32 16.29
N CYS A 873 -13.65 -1.30 16.52
CA CYS A 873 -13.26 -2.69 16.75
C CYS A 873 -13.22 -3.45 15.42
N ARG A 874 -12.04 -3.49 14.79
CA ARG A 874 -11.76 -4.37 13.65
C ARG A 874 -11.83 -5.84 14.09
N SER A 875 -13.01 -6.43 13.98
CA SER A 875 -13.21 -7.87 14.13
C SER A 875 -12.38 -8.59 13.08
N VAL A 876 -11.34 -9.32 13.50
CA VAL A 876 -10.55 -10.16 12.61
C VAL A 876 -11.40 -11.39 12.27
N ASN A 877 -12.26 -11.26 11.26
CA ASN A 877 -12.92 -12.41 10.65
C ASN A 877 -11.87 -13.16 9.82
N VAL A 878 -11.09 -14.00 10.50
CA VAL A 878 -10.41 -15.13 9.88
C VAL A 878 -11.51 -16.02 9.31
N GLN A 879 -11.66 -16.02 7.99
CA GLN A 879 -12.29 -17.17 7.33
C GLN A 879 -11.26 -18.29 7.38
N ILE A 880 -11.49 -19.22 8.31
CA ILE A 880 -10.81 -20.52 8.39
C ILE A 880 -11.29 -21.38 7.22
#